data_AF-A0A5E4PEP9-F1
#
_entry.id   AF-A0A5E4PEP9-F1
#
_cell.length_a   1.000
_cell.length_b   1.000
_cell.length_c   1.000
_cell.angle_alpha   90.00
_cell.angle_beta   90.00
_cell.angle_gamma   90.00
#
_symmetry.space_group_name_H-M   'P 1'
#
loop_
_entity.id
_entity.type
_entity.pdbx_description
1 polymer ?
#
loop_
_entity_poly.entity_id
_entity_poly.type
_entity_poly.pdbx_seq_one_letter_code
_entity_poly.pdbx_strand_id
1 'polypeptide(L)'
;MLSGVDLAYTGKKACEFVNERNHESRSMIFRHAFKNVGALVMRIQLGQAQRAALLQSICREDYCDNPAHEKGEGGNQDDLFSIPQSASSVCQTTRSLEQIAHYTLGRGKILNERTQPQIRHNTKQLHGEEYLWDALHSPVWAIGLNLAGQLARQGFEYVCCPESLDEPSYALITRELNDGSFERTMIDDKACILTESRHCLEIARVPELEISLDPEHKMTSQKNGFVISHHGKAAPVGWMLHSGEQDQLVDPQYTEDLLRVIRIAKGKTHQLSKAEYSLLLNEMRAKTDGVRFTQNRTLNLLDDVVQELEREYGFDPVKLIGSAISTSYNLIQSRMKETDVVEDFLTGILITEMAQVLKLTESRSSRPRLPHEFTNSFDITLNSAKAFAYAYDLQKPDGSPALLLADDKPVYESDERLTDVRLNGDLQDPDLSNPRHAAALLASGILIAEQMLLEQLLRDACVFGDEHPNALALQKILNNHALYFRLKAMAKEIPGDSRGPILGLQVKSCEPLIDMLRTALGFDHLADAARQIYAEGSHSMKIKKSALFNLFHAGNVLQTLETTSAAHQGSRGLNAGIVPVIRALAPALYTHLVEEGEIKEAIKTRTAVREKTVTRPRVEEAEEEADSREEHHLSGVGVCPYLGRRVTDQPSVTQDAYHPDLSSARVRHKGNTWCQFFTKTVVPVAAVSLTIGAAAISLMNGA
;
A
#
# COMPACT_ATOMS: atom_id res chain seq x y z
N MET A 1 16.12 -5.63 18.89
CA MET A 1 16.55 -4.84 17.73
C MET A 1 17.34 -5.76 16.81
N LEU A 2 16.71 -6.25 15.75
CA LEU A 2 17.37 -7.06 14.73
C LEU A 2 17.79 -6.10 13.62
N SER A 3 19.09 -6.04 13.34
CA SER A 3 19.67 -5.26 12.25
C SER A 3 19.30 -5.89 10.90
N GLY A 4 18.14 -5.52 10.37
CA GLY A 4 17.70 -5.74 9.01
C GLY A 4 17.24 -4.40 8.45
N VAL A 5 17.47 -4.15 7.15
CA VAL A 5 17.07 -2.88 6.54
C VAL A 5 15.54 -2.85 6.44
N ASP A 6 14.88 -2.28 7.45
CA ASP A 6 13.44 -2.05 7.48
C ASP A 6 13.02 -1.03 6.41
N LEU A 7 11.90 -1.26 5.73
CA LEU A 7 11.25 -0.30 4.82
C LEU A 7 11.09 1.06 5.47
N ALA A 8 12.00 1.96 5.12
CA ALA A 8 12.10 3.30 5.67
C ALA A 8 12.39 4.28 4.54
N TYR A 9 11.43 5.17 4.30
CA TYR A 9 11.66 6.34 3.49
C TYR A 9 12.65 7.27 4.18
N THR A 10 13.64 7.77 3.44
CA THR A 10 14.79 8.52 3.97
C THR A 10 14.70 10.03 3.72
N GLY A 11 13.58 10.56 3.22
CA GLY A 11 13.37 12.01 3.09
C GLY A 11 13.80 12.66 1.77
N LYS A 12 14.12 11.88 0.71
CA LYS A 12 14.56 12.44 -0.58
C LYS A 12 13.40 12.68 -1.56
N LYS A 13 13.49 13.69 -2.44
CA LYS A 13 12.55 13.76 -3.57
C LYS A 13 12.77 12.59 -4.54
N ALA A 14 11.71 12.14 -5.21
CA ALA A 14 11.78 11.00 -6.12
C ALA A 14 12.78 11.25 -7.28
N CYS A 15 12.82 12.48 -7.80
CA CYS A 15 13.79 12.89 -8.81
C CYS A 15 15.26 12.86 -8.31
N GLU A 16 15.49 12.75 -6.99
CA GLU A 16 16.81 12.75 -6.37
C GLU A 16 17.22 11.38 -5.82
N PHE A 17 16.37 10.35 -5.96
CA PHE A 17 16.66 9.01 -5.44
C PHE A 17 17.93 8.40 -6.02
N VAL A 18 18.23 8.72 -7.29
CA VAL A 18 19.36 8.18 -8.04
C VAL A 18 20.58 9.13 -8.03
N ASN A 19 20.47 10.30 -7.38
CA ASN A 19 21.58 11.24 -7.34
C ASN A 19 22.74 10.67 -6.51
N GLU A 20 23.92 10.65 -7.12
CA GLU A 20 25.16 10.16 -6.52
C GLU A 20 25.43 10.91 -5.21
N ARG A 21 25.51 10.16 -4.11
CA ARG A 21 26.25 10.64 -2.94
C ARG A 21 27.70 10.33 -3.22
N ASN A 22 28.56 11.34 -3.25
CA ASN A 22 29.96 11.31 -3.73
C ASN A 22 30.88 10.23 -3.08
N HIS A 23 30.37 9.34 -2.22
CA HIS A 23 31.11 8.32 -1.49
C HIS A 23 30.36 6.96 -1.34
N GLU A 24 29.19 6.75 -1.98
CA GLU A 24 28.44 5.48 -1.87
C GLU A 24 28.73 4.52 -3.04
N SER A 25 28.73 3.20 -2.79
CA SER A 25 28.80 2.18 -3.87
C SER A 25 27.54 2.21 -4.73
N ARG A 26 27.60 1.65 -5.95
CA ARG A 26 26.45 1.65 -6.88
C ARG A 26 25.32 0.78 -6.32
N SER A 27 25.63 -0.35 -5.68
CA SER A 27 24.66 -1.16 -4.92
C SER A 27 23.99 -0.39 -3.80
N MET A 28 24.72 0.47 -3.06
CA MET A 28 24.11 1.28 -2.00
C MET A 28 23.15 2.33 -2.57
N ILE A 29 23.51 2.98 -3.68
CA ILE A 29 22.62 3.91 -4.39
C ILE A 29 21.35 3.18 -4.85
N PHE A 30 21.51 2.01 -5.49
CA PHE A 30 20.39 1.15 -5.90
C PHE A 30 19.51 0.77 -4.72
N ARG A 31 20.10 0.25 -3.64
CA ARG A 31 19.40 -0.18 -2.41
C ARG A 31 18.62 0.96 -1.79
N HIS A 32 19.21 2.15 -1.69
CA HIS A 32 18.53 3.33 -1.15
C HIS A 32 17.34 3.75 -2.02
N ALA A 33 17.51 3.81 -3.34
CA ALA A 33 16.42 4.16 -4.24
C ALA A 33 15.30 3.11 -4.21
N PHE A 34 15.65 1.83 -4.27
CA PHE A 34 14.70 0.71 -4.22
C PHE A 34 13.92 0.66 -2.91
N LYS A 35 14.61 0.85 -1.78
CA LYS A 35 14.01 0.97 -0.45
C LYS A 35 13.03 2.15 -0.35
N ASN A 36 13.41 3.33 -0.83
CA ASN A 36 12.57 4.52 -0.75
C ASN A 36 11.28 4.36 -1.58
N VAL A 37 11.40 3.91 -2.83
CA VAL A 37 10.23 3.65 -3.70
C VAL A 37 9.35 2.56 -3.09
N GLY A 38 9.95 1.45 -2.66
CA GLY A 38 9.25 0.35 -2.03
C GLY A 38 8.49 0.75 -0.77
N ALA A 39 9.09 1.60 0.08
CA ALA A 39 8.45 2.14 1.28
C ALA A 39 7.22 2.98 0.91
N LEU A 40 7.38 3.96 0.01
CA LEU A 40 6.27 4.84 -0.42
C LEU A 40 5.11 4.05 -1.01
N VAL A 41 5.39 3.11 -1.92
CA VAL A 41 4.41 2.18 -2.49
C VAL A 41 3.67 1.47 -1.36
N MET A 42 4.38 0.69 -0.54
CA MET A 42 3.74 -0.15 0.47
C MET A 42 2.92 0.64 1.48
N ARG A 43 3.42 1.79 1.94
CA ARG A 43 2.72 2.59 2.96
C ARG A 43 1.44 3.21 2.42
N ILE A 44 1.46 3.76 1.20
CA ILE A 44 0.26 4.32 0.56
C ILE A 44 -0.83 3.25 0.41
N GLN A 45 -0.47 2.05 -0.07
CA GLN A 45 -1.42 0.94 -0.21
C GLN A 45 -2.00 0.49 1.13
N LEU A 46 -1.18 0.40 2.17
CA LEU A 46 -1.65 -0.02 3.49
C LEU A 46 -2.64 0.99 4.08
N GLY A 47 -2.40 2.29 3.89
CA GLY A 47 -3.35 3.34 4.31
C GLY A 47 -4.68 3.23 3.57
N GLN A 48 -4.64 3.13 2.24
CA GLN A 48 -5.83 2.96 1.40
C GLN A 48 -6.61 1.68 1.74
N ALA A 49 -5.90 0.56 1.92
CA ALA A 49 -6.49 -0.73 2.28
C ALA A 49 -7.10 -0.74 3.69
N GLN A 50 -6.44 -0.11 4.67
CA GLN A 50 -6.98 0.04 6.02
C GLN A 50 -8.30 0.81 5.99
N ARG A 51 -8.34 1.97 5.34
CA ARG A 51 -9.57 2.77 5.18
C ARG A 51 -10.67 1.96 4.50
N ALA A 52 -10.33 1.25 3.42
CA ALA A 52 -11.28 0.40 2.71
C ALA A 52 -11.88 -0.68 3.61
N ALA A 53 -11.04 -1.43 4.32
CA ALA A 53 -11.46 -2.48 5.24
C ALA A 53 -12.35 -1.94 6.37
N LEU A 54 -11.97 -0.81 6.97
CA LEU A 54 -12.73 -0.17 8.04
C LEU A 54 -14.14 0.22 7.59
N LEU A 55 -14.28 0.91 6.46
CA LEU A 55 -15.58 1.35 5.94
C LEU A 55 -16.45 0.17 5.46
N GLN A 56 -15.87 -0.84 4.84
CA GLN A 56 -16.64 -2.02 4.43
C GLN A 56 -17.12 -2.84 5.62
N SER A 57 -16.30 -2.98 6.68
CA SER A 57 -16.66 -3.76 7.88
C SER A 57 -17.91 -3.26 8.60
N ILE A 58 -18.31 -2.00 8.37
CA ILE A 58 -19.52 -1.40 8.94
C ILE A 58 -20.71 -1.46 7.96
N CYS A 59 -20.47 -1.73 6.67
CA CYS A 59 -21.53 -1.75 5.66
C CYS A 59 -21.95 -3.16 5.23
N ARG A 60 -21.12 -4.18 5.47
CA ARG A 60 -21.35 -5.57 5.06
C ARG A 60 -21.38 -6.52 6.26
N GLU A 61 -22.29 -7.49 6.25
CA GLU A 61 -22.33 -8.56 7.26
C GLU A 61 -21.04 -9.41 7.22
N ASP A 62 -20.60 -9.82 6.03
CA ASP A 62 -19.29 -10.42 5.81
C ASP A 62 -18.48 -9.57 4.81
N TYR A 63 -17.42 -8.93 5.29
CA TYR A 63 -16.52 -8.17 4.42
C TYR A 63 -15.60 -9.11 3.61
N CYS A 64 -15.40 -10.36 4.06
CA CYS A 64 -14.49 -11.33 3.45
C CYS A 64 -15.00 -11.85 2.10
N ASP A 65 -16.29 -11.70 1.82
CA ASP A 65 -16.90 -12.20 0.58
C ASP A 65 -16.41 -11.44 -0.67
N ASN A 66 -16.25 -10.12 -0.56
CA ASN A 66 -15.73 -9.29 -1.65
C ASN A 66 -15.07 -8.00 -1.13
N PRO A 67 -13.90 -8.11 -0.47
CA PRO A 67 -13.18 -6.97 0.07
C PRO A 67 -12.66 -6.04 -1.05
N ALA A 68 -12.90 -4.73 -0.89
CA ALA A 68 -12.44 -3.69 -1.81
C ALA A 68 -10.92 -3.59 -1.86
N HIS A 69 -10.23 -4.03 -0.81
CA HIS A 69 -8.77 -4.01 -0.71
C HIS A 69 -8.09 -5.28 -1.24
N GLU A 70 -8.82 -6.38 -1.50
CA GLU A 70 -8.24 -7.60 -2.06
C GLU A 70 -8.04 -7.53 -3.55
N LYS A 71 -7.26 -8.46 -4.13
CA LYS A 71 -7.00 -8.53 -5.58
C LYS A 71 -8.29 -8.58 -6.41
N GLY A 72 -8.27 -7.93 -7.57
CA GLY A 72 -9.37 -7.98 -8.54
C GLY A 72 -8.87 -8.63 -9.82
N GLU A 73 -9.79 -9.00 -10.71
CA GLU A 73 -9.39 -9.51 -12.02
C GLU A 73 -8.86 -8.41 -12.96
N GLY A 74 -8.82 -7.16 -12.48
CA GLY A 74 -8.46 -5.96 -13.24
C GLY A 74 -9.60 -5.47 -14.14
N GLY A 75 -9.48 -4.22 -14.62
CA GLY A 75 -10.49 -3.57 -15.46
C GLY A 75 -11.61 -2.90 -14.66
N ASN A 76 -12.77 -2.68 -15.30
CA ASN A 76 -13.88 -1.96 -14.68
C ASN A 76 -14.74 -2.94 -13.85
N GLN A 77 -14.50 -3.03 -12.54
CA GLN A 77 -15.29 -3.87 -11.62
C GLN A 77 -16.47 -3.10 -11.02
N ASP A 78 -17.46 -2.78 -11.88
CA ASP A 78 -18.65 -2.02 -11.45
C ASP A 78 -19.53 -2.77 -10.44
N ASP A 79 -19.35 -4.08 -10.33
CA ASP A 79 -20.12 -5.01 -9.51
C ASP A 79 -19.70 -5.02 -8.02
N LEU A 80 -18.55 -4.44 -7.67
CA LEU A 80 -17.98 -4.43 -6.31
C LEU A 80 -18.94 -3.84 -5.24
N PHE A 81 -19.78 -2.89 -5.65
CA PHE A 81 -20.78 -2.23 -4.79
C PHE A 81 -22.21 -2.50 -5.24
N SER A 82 -22.45 -3.64 -5.90
CA SER A 82 -23.80 -4.03 -6.33
C SER A 82 -24.76 -4.07 -5.15
N ILE A 83 -25.88 -3.36 -5.30
CA ILE A 83 -26.94 -3.32 -4.30
C ILE A 83 -27.96 -4.41 -4.65
N PRO A 84 -28.21 -5.42 -3.79
CA PRO A 84 -29.23 -6.41 -4.05
C PRO A 84 -30.60 -5.75 -4.20
N GLN A 85 -31.36 -6.08 -5.25
CA GLN A 85 -32.69 -5.49 -5.48
C GLN A 85 -33.68 -5.81 -4.34
N SER A 86 -33.46 -6.90 -3.61
CA SER A 86 -34.24 -7.30 -2.45
C SER A 86 -33.81 -6.64 -1.13
N ALA A 87 -32.82 -5.74 -1.13
CA ALA A 87 -32.36 -5.06 0.06
C ALA A 87 -33.40 -4.06 0.58
N SER A 88 -33.47 -3.89 1.91
CA SER A 88 -34.30 -2.87 2.57
C SER A 88 -33.87 -1.46 2.18
N SER A 89 -34.73 -0.45 2.37
CA SER A 89 -34.37 0.96 2.12
C SER A 89 -33.15 1.41 2.92
N VAL A 90 -33.05 0.99 4.18
CA VAL A 90 -31.92 1.29 5.07
C VAL A 90 -30.63 0.69 4.50
N CYS A 91 -30.68 -0.59 4.11
CA CYS A 91 -29.55 -1.29 3.50
C CYS A 91 -29.14 -0.64 2.17
N GLN A 92 -30.08 -0.33 1.29
CA GLN A 92 -29.82 0.33 0.01
C GLN A 92 -29.11 1.69 0.21
N THR A 93 -29.60 2.51 1.14
CA THR A 93 -28.97 3.79 1.48
C THR A 93 -27.57 3.59 2.04
N THR A 94 -27.37 2.66 2.98
CA THR A 94 -26.05 2.34 3.54
C THR A 94 -25.06 1.90 2.45
N ARG A 95 -25.48 1.01 1.53
CA ARG A 95 -24.64 0.56 0.41
C ARG A 95 -24.33 1.67 -0.60
N SER A 96 -25.29 2.55 -0.86
CA SER A 96 -25.06 3.72 -1.70
C SER A 96 -24.04 4.68 -1.06
N LEU A 97 -24.10 4.88 0.26
CA LEU A 97 -23.12 5.69 0.98
C LEU A 97 -21.75 5.02 0.99
N GLU A 98 -21.67 3.68 1.16
CA GLU A 98 -20.43 2.90 1.05
C GLU A 98 -19.75 3.16 -0.30
N GLN A 99 -20.52 3.07 -1.39
CA GLN A 99 -20.02 3.30 -2.74
C GLN A 99 -19.48 4.73 -2.92
N ILE A 100 -20.18 5.74 -2.39
CA ILE A 100 -19.79 7.15 -2.48
C ILE A 100 -18.54 7.42 -1.63
N ALA A 101 -18.46 6.85 -0.43
CA ALA A 101 -17.30 6.97 0.45
C ALA A 101 -16.01 6.41 -0.17
N HIS A 102 -16.14 5.42 -1.06
CA HIS A 102 -15.02 4.86 -1.82
C HIS A 102 -14.71 5.57 -3.14
N TYR A 103 -15.33 6.72 -3.44
CA TYR A 103 -15.09 7.46 -4.68
C TYR A 103 -13.60 7.72 -4.93
N THR A 104 -12.85 8.17 -3.92
CA THR A 104 -11.43 8.53 -4.07
C THR A 104 -10.54 7.33 -4.31
N LEU A 105 -10.94 6.11 -3.90
CA LEU A 105 -10.17 4.91 -4.22
C LEU A 105 -10.18 4.63 -5.73
N GLY A 106 -11.28 4.95 -6.42
CA GLY A 106 -11.55 4.49 -7.78
C GLY A 106 -12.62 3.40 -7.79
N ARG A 107 -13.38 3.32 -8.90
CA ARG A 107 -14.43 2.30 -9.11
C ARG A 107 -13.98 1.16 -10.02
N GLY A 108 -12.88 1.32 -10.75
CA GLY A 108 -12.38 0.31 -11.67
C GLY A 108 -11.15 -0.34 -11.11
N LYS A 109 -11.36 -1.26 -10.17
CA LYS A 109 -10.30 -1.94 -9.46
C LYS A 109 -9.25 -2.56 -10.39
N ILE A 110 -7.99 -2.16 -10.24
CA ILE A 110 -6.85 -2.98 -10.66
C ILE A 110 -5.96 -3.24 -9.47
N LEU A 111 -6.23 -4.37 -8.86
CA LEU A 111 -5.25 -5.06 -8.06
C LEU A 111 -4.78 -6.25 -8.88
N ASN A 112 -3.84 -5.96 -9.79
CA ASN A 112 -2.89 -7.00 -10.14
C ASN A 112 -2.34 -7.59 -8.86
N GLU A 113 -2.06 -8.89 -8.88
CA GLU A 113 -1.38 -9.49 -7.75
C GLU A 113 -0.19 -8.57 -7.37
N ARG A 114 -0.05 -8.20 -6.09
CA ARG A 114 1.10 -7.46 -5.53
C ARG A 114 2.48 -8.07 -5.90
N THR A 115 2.44 -9.18 -6.63
CA THR A 115 3.50 -10.02 -7.13
C THR A 115 3.63 -10.00 -8.66
N GLN A 116 2.92 -9.14 -9.40
CA GLN A 116 3.12 -8.97 -10.85
C GLN A 116 2.87 -7.54 -11.38
N PRO A 117 3.47 -7.16 -12.52
CA PRO A 117 3.20 -5.89 -13.19
C PRO A 117 1.78 -5.81 -13.80
N GLN A 118 1.28 -4.57 -13.93
CA GLN A 118 0.22 -4.08 -14.85
C GLN A 118 -0.18 -4.98 -16.04
N ILE A 119 -1.35 -5.65 -16.09
CA ILE A 119 -1.81 -6.38 -17.30
C ILE A 119 -3.16 -5.87 -17.83
N ARG A 120 -4.12 -5.58 -16.95
CA ARG A 120 -5.46 -5.08 -17.34
C ARG A 120 -5.64 -3.68 -16.79
N HIS A 121 -5.82 -2.69 -17.66
CA HIS A 121 -6.03 -1.28 -17.30
C HIS A 121 -7.52 -0.91 -17.21
N ASN A 122 -7.86 0.04 -16.32
CA ASN A 122 -9.21 0.54 -16.14
C ASN A 122 -9.43 1.54 -17.27
N THR A 123 -10.43 1.25 -18.09
CA THR A 123 -10.68 2.01 -19.33
C THR A 123 -11.70 3.13 -19.13
N LYS A 124 -12.33 3.20 -17.95
CA LYS A 124 -13.31 4.24 -17.60
C LYS A 124 -12.70 5.51 -17.04
N GLN A 125 -11.37 5.58 -16.92
CA GLN A 125 -10.65 6.71 -16.30
C GLN A 125 -11.07 6.97 -14.84
N LEU A 126 -11.67 5.98 -14.17
CA LEU A 126 -12.13 6.08 -12.78
C LEU A 126 -11.05 5.61 -11.81
N HIS A 127 -9.86 6.20 -11.90
CA HIS A 127 -8.68 5.70 -11.18
C HIS A 127 -8.51 6.31 -9.78
N GLY A 128 -9.04 7.49 -9.48
CA GLY A 128 -8.85 8.12 -8.16
C GLY A 128 -7.39 8.02 -7.66
N GLU A 129 -7.22 7.51 -6.45
CA GLU A 129 -5.94 7.21 -5.81
C GLU A 129 -5.28 5.91 -6.32
N GLU A 130 -5.99 4.98 -6.99
CA GLU A 130 -5.36 3.84 -7.70
C GLU A 130 -4.38 4.33 -8.76
N TYR A 131 -4.63 5.48 -9.38
CA TYR A 131 -3.71 6.07 -10.35
C TYR A 131 -2.31 6.30 -9.74
N LEU A 132 -2.28 6.85 -8.53
CA LEU A 132 -1.04 7.13 -7.81
C LEU A 132 -0.33 5.83 -7.47
N TRP A 133 -1.07 4.82 -7.03
CA TRP A 133 -0.53 3.49 -6.79
C TRP A 133 0.13 2.89 -8.04
N ASP A 134 -0.51 2.99 -9.21
CA ASP A 134 0.01 2.44 -10.46
C ASP A 134 1.32 3.13 -10.88
N ALA A 135 1.33 4.45 -10.83
CA ALA A 135 2.52 5.25 -11.12
C ALA A 135 3.66 4.95 -10.14
N LEU A 136 3.35 4.76 -8.85
CA LEU A 136 4.29 4.43 -7.79
C LEU A 136 4.87 3.00 -7.91
N HIS A 137 4.03 2.05 -8.31
CA HIS A 137 4.39 0.64 -8.35
C HIS A 137 5.18 0.28 -9.62
N SER A 138 4.99 1.02 -10.72
CA SER A 138 5.69 0.80 -11.98
C SER A 138 7.23 0.77 -11.85
N PRO A 139 7.91 1.71 -11.17
CA PRO A 139 9.36 1.66 -10.96
C PRO A 139 9.88 0.39 -10.27
N VAL A 140 9.10 -0.17 -9.33
CA VAL A 140 9.47 -1.41 -8.63
C VAL A 140 9.54 -2.58 -9.62
N TRP A 141 8.57 -2.66 -10.55
CA TRP A 141 8.53 -3.70 -11.58
C TRP A 141 9.48 -3.46 -12.73
N ALA A 142 9.73 -2.19 -13.08
CA ALA A 142 10.67 -1.82 -14.13
C ALA A 142 12.06 -2.41 -13.87
N ILE A 143 12.50 -2.52 -12.60
CA ILE A 143 13.76 -3.15 -12.22
C ILE A 143 13.82 -4.61 -12.71
N GLY A 144 12.79 -5.42 -12.41
CA GLY A 144 12.73 -6.81 -12.85
C GLY A 144 12.55 -6.95 -14.37
N LEU A 145 11.76 -6.08 -14.99
CA LEU A 145 11.54 -6.06 -16.45
C LEU A 145 12.81 -5.69 -17.22
N ASN A 146 13.61 -4.77 -16.67
CA ASN A 146 14.86 -4.31 -17.29
C ASN A 146 16.02 -5.27 -17.06
N LEU A 147 15.94 -6.18 -16.07
CA LEU A 147 17.03 -7.03 -15.63
C LEU A 147 17.69 -7.80 -16.78
N ALA A 148 16.90 -8.53 -17.57
CA ALA A 148 17.41 -9.31 -18.70
C ALA A 148 18.18 -8.43 -19.71
N GLY A 149 17.65 -7.23 -20.00
CA GLY A 149 18.28 -6.29 -20.92
C GLY A 149 19.56 -5.67 -20.35
N GLN A 150 19.60 -5.39 -19.04
CA GLN A 150 20.77 -4.83 -18.39
C GLN A 150 21.88 -5.85 -18.17
N LEU A 151 21.54 -7.11 -17.88
CA LEU A 151 22.51 -8.21 -17.89
C LEU A 151 23.20 -8.29 -19.26
N ALA A 152 22.43 -8.40 -20.34
CA ALA A 152 23.00 -8.49 -21.69
C ALA A 152 23.83 -7.26 -22.12
N ARG A 153 23.44 -6.04 -21.72
CA ARG A 153 24.20 -4.82 -22.03
C ARG A 153 25.50 -4.70 -21.24
N GLN A 154 25.60 -5.39 -20.11
CA GLN A 154 26.73 -5.35 -19.20
C GLN A 154 27.55 -6.64 -19.27
N GLY A 155 27.55 -7.32 -20.43
CA GLY A 155 28.45 -8.45 -20.71
C GLY A 155 27.96 -9.82 -20.23
N PHE A 156 26.77 -9.93 -19.64
CA PHE A 156 26.24 -11.21 -19.19
C PHE A 156 25.55 -11.97 -20.33
N GLU A 157 25.97 -13.22 -20.53
CA GLU A 157 25.48 -14.11 -21.57
C GLU A 157 25.00 -15.44 -20.96
N TYR A 158 24.00 -16.05 -21.58
CA TYR A 158 23.46 -17.33 -21.11
C TYR A 158 24.02 -18.48 -21.94
N VAL A 159 24.57 -19.50 -21.27
CA VAL A 159 25.07 -20.72 -21.89
C VAL A 159 24.00 -21.79 -21.78
N CYS A 160 23.44 -22.19 -22.92
CA CYS A 160 22.30 -23.11 -22.98
C CYS A 160 22.72 -24.52 -22.54
N CYS A 161 21.93 -25.12 -21.65
CA CYS A 161 22.07 -26.51 -21.30
C CYS A 161 21.51 -27.42 -22.43
N PRO A 162 22.14 -28.55 -22.76
CA PRO A 162 21.52 -29.57 -23.61
C PRO A 162 20.31 -30.22 -22.93
N GLU A 163 19.28 -30.59 -23.70
CA GLU A 163 18.00 -31.12 -23.19
C GLU A 163 18.15 -32.40 -22.35
N SER A 164 19.10 -33.27 -22.71
CA SER A 164 19.27 -34.61 -22.15
C SER A 164 20.55 -34.78 -21.31
N LEU A 165 21.04 -33.69 -20.71
CA LEU A 165 22.27 -33.73 -19.92
C LEU A 165 22.02 -34.39 -18.55
N ASP A 166 22.87 -35.35 -18.17
CA ASP A 166 22.80 -35.98 -16.85
C ASP A 166 23.53 -35.16 -15.77
N GLU A 167 23.28 -35.48 -14.49
CA GLU A 167 23.84 -34.74 -13.35
C GLU A 167 25.39 -34.77 -13.31
N PRO A 168 26.07 -35.91 -13.58
CA PRO A 168 27.54 -35.94 -13.69
C PRO A 168 28.10 -35.05 -14.80
N SER A 169 27.52 -35.07 -16.01
CA SER A 169 27.97 -34.19 -17.10
C SER A 169 27.69 -32.73 -16.80
N TYR A 170 26.56 -32.41 -16.16
CA TYR A 170 26.27 -31.04 -15.71
C TYR A 170 27.33 -30.53 -14.73
N ALA A 171 27.71 -31.34 -13.74
CA ALA A 171 28.75 -30.99 -12.77
C ALA A 171 30.14 -30.84 -13.43
N LEU A 172 30.46 -31.71 -14.40
CA LEU A 172 31.71 -31.62 -15.16
C LEU A 172 31.80 -30.33 -15.97
N ILE A 173 30.77 -30.00 -16.75
CA ILE A 173 30.71 -28.75 -17.52
C ILE A 173 30.78 -27.54 -16.60
N THR A 174 30.06 -27.56 -15.47
CA THR A 174 30.13 -26.47 -14.48
C THR A 174 31.57 -26.23 -14.00
N ARG A 175 32.31 -27.30 -13.71
CA ARG A 175 33.72 -27.21 -13.31
C ARG A 175 34.59 -26.66 -14.44
N GLU A 176 34.42 -27.15 -15.67
CA GLU A 176 35.20 -26.67 -16.83
C GLU A 176 34.93 -25.19 -17.13
N LEU A 177 33.68 -24.72 -17.01
CA LEU A 177 33.34 -23.31 -17.13
C LEU A 177 33.94 -22.47 -15.99
N ASN A 178 33.93 -22.98 -14.77
CA ASN A 178 34.51 -22.30 -13.60
C ASN A 178 36.03 -22.17 -13.70
N ASP A 179 36.71 -23.20 -14.19
CA ASP A 179 38.17 -23.26 -14.29
C ASP A 179 38.71 -22.52 -15.54
N GLY A 180 37.81 -22.04 -16.42
CA GLY A 180 38.16 -21.41 -17.69
C GLY A 180 38.64 -22.40 -18.75
N SER A 181 38.37 -23.70 -18.58
CA SER A 181 38.74 -24.79 -19.49
C SER A 181 37.78 -24.92 -20.67
N PHE A 182 37.62 -23.85 -21.45
CA PHE A 182 36.77 -23.81 -22.63
C PHE A 182 37.25 -22.81 -23.69
N GLU A 183 36.75 -22.95 -24.91
CA GLU A 183 37.01 -22.04 -26.02
C GLU A 183 35.70 -21.48 -26.57
N ARG A 184 35.66 -20.17 -26.85
CA ARG A 184 34.57 -19.56 -27.63
C ARG A 184 34.76 -19.89 -29.11
N THR A 185 33.71 -20.37 -29.76
CA THR A 185 33.73 -20.75 -31.17
C THR A 185 32.43 -20.33 -31.87
N MET A 186 32.43 -20.38 -33.20
CA MET A 186 31.25 -20.17 -34.03
C MET A 186 30.93 -21.46 -34.78
N ILE A 187 29.73 -22.01 -34.59
CA ILE A 187 29.25 -23.22 -35.27
C ILE A 187 27.91 -22.90 -35.90
N ASP A 188 27.80 -23.09 -37.22
CA ASP A 188 26.59 -22.79 -38.00
C ASP A 188 26.05 -21.36 -37.74
N ASP A 189 26.95 -20.37 -37.76
CA ASP A 189 26.69 -18.95 -37.46
C ASP A 189 26.17 -18.66 -36.03
N LYS A 190 26.28 -19.62 -35.12
CA LYS A 190 25.91 -19.47 -33.71
C LYS A 190 27.14 -19.39 -32.83
N ALA A 191 27.10 -18.46 -31.87
CA ALA A 191 28.11 -18.37 -30.84
C ALA A 191 27.99 -19.55 -29.88
N CYS A 192 29.08 -20.27 -29.67
CA CYS A 192 29.12 -21.48 -28.86
C CYS A 192 30.34 -21.49 -27.93
N ILE A 193 30.21 -22.26 -26.86
CA ILE A 193 31.31 -22.67 -25.98
C ILE A 193 31.64 -24.12 -26.27
N LEU A 194 32.90 -24.39 -26.57
CA LEU A 194 33.45 -25.74 -26.64
C LEU A 194 34.24 -26.02 -25.36
N THR A 195 33.73 -26.90 -24.52
CA THR A 195 34.42 -27.28 -23.28
C THR A 195 35.54 -28.30 -23.55
N GLU A 196 36.46 -28.48 -22.59
CA GLU A 196 37.55 -29.47 -22.70
C GLU A 196 37.03 -30.90 -22.94
N SER A 197 35.93 -31.26 -22.29
CA SER A 197 35.20 -32.52 -22.52
C SER A 197 34.44 -32.60 -23.85
N ARG A 198 34.62 -31.62 -24.75
CA ARG A 198 34.05 -31.54 -26.10
C ARG A 198 32.54 -31.35 -26.14
N HIS A 199 31.95 -30.79 -25.08
CA HIS A 199 30.55 -30.33 -25.15
C HIS A 199 30.47 -29.01 -25.90
N CYS A 200 29.57 -28.93 -26.88
CA CYS A 200 29.27 -27.71 -27.62
C CYS A 200 27.98 -27.09 -27.07
N LEU A 201 28.09 -25.92 -26.45
CA LEU A 201 27.00 -25.23 -25.76
C LEU A 201 26.67 -23.92 -26.47
N GLU A 202 25.43 -23.75 -26.91
CA GLU A 202 24.98 -22.53 -27.60
C GLU A 202 24.89 -21.36 -26.61
N ILE A 203 25.40 -20.19 -27.00
CA ILE A 203 25.30 -18.95 -26.23
C ILE A 203 24.06 -18.18 -26.71
N ALA A 204 23.21 -17.79 -25.76
CA ALA A 204 22.01 -17.01 -25.99
C ALA A 204 22.05 -15.69 -25.21
N ARG A 205 21.36 -14.67 -25.72
CA ARG A 205 21.18 -13.42 -24.99
C ARG A 205 20.06 -13.58 -23.97
N VAL A 206 20.27 -13.11 -22.74
CA VAL A 206 19.30 -13.23 -21.64
C VAL A 206 17.86 -12.75 -22.01
N PRO A 207 17.66 -11.63 -22.75
CA PRO A 207 16.33 -11.20 -23.17
C PRO A 207 15.57 -12.17 -24.09
N GLU A 208 16.29 -13.05 -24.80
CA GLU A 208 15.74 -13.99 -25.80
C GLU A 208 15.26 -15.30 -25.16
N LEU A 209 15.48 -15.46 -23.85
CA LEU A 209 15.10 -16.67 -23.11
C LEU A 209 13.60 -16.69 -22.79
N GLU A 210 12.98 -17.83 -23.04
CA GLU A 210 11.66 -18.18 -22.52
C GLU A 210 11.83 -19.04 -21.26
N ILE A 211 11.17 -18.63 -20.17
CA ILE A 211 11.31 -19.27 -18.85
C ILE A 211 9.97 -19.88 -18.47
N SER A 212 9.95 -21.20 -18.35
CA SER A 212 8.78 -22.00 -17.99
C SER A 212 9.03 -22.73 -16.67
N LEU A 213 7.95 -23.25 -16.07
CA LEU A 213 7.96 -23.89 -14.77
C LEU A 213 7.37 -25.29 -14.91
N ASP A 214 8.06 -26.28 -14.36
CA ASP A 214 7.70 -27.68 -14.43
C ASP A 214 7.79 -28.31 -13.03
N PRO A 215 6.74 -28.14 -12.21
CA PRO A 215 6.72 -28.67 -10.84
C PRO A 215 6.65 -30.20 -10.78
N GLU A 216 6.38 -30.87 -11.89
CA GLU A 216 6.30 -32.33 -11.97
C GLU A 216 7.61 -32.96 -12.46
N HIS A 217 8.63 -32.15 -12.79
CA HIS A 217 9.94 -32.60 -13.27
C HIS A 217 9.85 -33.54 -14.48
N LYS A 218 8.91 -33.27 -15.39
CA LYS A 218 8.72 -34.01 -16.65
C LYS A 218 9.72 -33.61 -17.74
N MET A 219 10.17 -32.35 -17.71
CA MET A 219 11.03 -31.70 -18.70
C MET A 219 12.39 -31.30 -18.13
N THR A 220 12.55 -31.27 -16.80
CA THR A 220 13.83 -31.00 -16.14
C THR A 220 14.02 -31.90 -14.92
N SER A 221 15.23 -32.43 -14.76
CA SER A 221 15.65 -33.20 -13.57
C SER A 221 16.12 -32.31 -12.42
N GLN A 222 16.28 -31.00 -12.66
CA GLN A 222 16.73 -30.06 -11.64
C GLN A 222 15.64 -29.76 -10.62
N LYS A 223 15.99 -29.74 -9.33
CA LYS A 223 15.06 -29.49 -8.22
C LYS A 223 14.37 -28.12 -8.28
N ASN A 224 14.98 -27.15 -8.95
CA ASN A 224 14.44 -25.82 -9.13
C ASN A 224 13.14 -25.81 -9.99
N GLY A 225 12.90 -26.84 -10.81
CA GLY A 225 11.73 -26.96 -11.68
C GLY A 225 11.67 -25.92 -12.80
N PHE A 226 12.79 -25.25 -13.12
CA PHE A 226 12.85 -24.28 -14.22
C PHE A 226 13.19 -24.97 -15.54
N VAL A 227 12.49 -24.55 -16.58
CA VAL A 227 12.72 -24.98 -17.96
C VAL A 227 13.01 -23.75 -18.81
N ILE A 228 14.17 -23.74 -19.45
CA ILE A 228 14.65 -22.62 -20.26
C ILE A 228 14.56 -23.00 -21.73
N SER A 229 13.88 -22.17 -22.51
CA SER A 229 13.70 -22.36 -23.94
C SER A 229 14.37 -21.25 -24.72
N HIS A 230 15.16 -21.65 -25.71
CA HIS A 230 15.74 -20.78 -26.73
C HIS A 230 15.48 -21.39 -28.10
N HIS A 231 14.87 -20.62 -29.01
CA HIS A 231 14.40 -21.11 -30.32
C HIS A 231 13.50 -22.37 -30.26
N GLY A 232 12.71 -22.52 -29.19
CA GLY A 232 11.76 -23.62 -29.01
C GLY A 232 12.36 -24.93 -28.48
N LYS A 233 13.67 -24.96 -28.18
CA LYS A 233 14.34 -26.09 -27.53
C LYS A 233 14.26 -25.94 -26.02
N ALA A 234 13.51 -26.80 -25.37
CA ALA A 234 13.28 -26.73 -23.92
C ALA A 234 14.32 -27.57 -23.18
N ALA A 235 15.10 -26.93 -22.30
CA ALA A 235 16.18 -27.56 -21.56
C ALA A 235 16.16 -27.18 -20.08
N PRO A 236 16.91 -27.90 -19.22
CA PRO A 236 17.18 -27.48 -17.85
C PRO A 236 17.89 -26.12 -17.78
N VAL A 237 18.00 -25.54 -16.57
CA VAL A 237 18.78 -24.32 -16.38
C VAL A 237 20.26 -24.62 -16.69
N GLY A 238 20.81 -23.92 -17.67
CA GLY A 238 22.25 -23.84 -17.95
C GLY A 238 22.95 -22.78 -17.10
N TRP A 239 23.97 -22.14 -17.68
CA TRP A 239 24.90 -21.28 -16.95
C TRP A 239 24.82 -19.83 -17.43
N MET A 240 25.37 -18.91 -16.64
CA MET A 240 25.57 -17.52 -17.07
C MET A 240 27.06 -17.19 -16.97
N LEU A 241 27.60 -16.59 -18.04
CA LEU A 241 28.96 -16.08 -18.06
C LEU A 241 28.94 -14.55 -18.10
N HIS A 242 29.88 -13.94 -17.41
CA HIS A 242 30.20 -12.53 -17.59
C HIS A 242 31.41 -12.41 -18.53
N SER A 243 31.18 -11.76 -19.68
CA SER A 243 32.18 -11.57 -20.73
C SER A 243 33.01 -10.34 -20.41
N GLY A 244 34.30 -10.54 -20.11
CA GLY A 244 35.26 -9.49 -19.76
C GLY A 244 36.64 -9.74 -20.35
N GLU A 245 37.69 -9.26 -19.68
CA GLU A 245 39.08 -9.62 -20.05
C GLU A 245 39.35 -11.13 -19.90
N GLN A 246 38.68 -11.73 -18.92
CA GLN A 246 38.53 -13.17 -18.76
C GLN A 246 37.05 -13.46 -18.56
N ASP A 247 36.56 -14.49 -19.23
CA ASP A 247 35.20 -14.97 -19.00
C ASP A 247 35.12 -15.56 -17.59
N GLN A 248 34.09 -15.16 -16.85
CA GLN A 248 33.87 -15.65 -15.49
C GLN A 248 32.49 -16.29 -15.37
N LEU A 249 32.44 -17.46 -14.74
CA LEU A 249 31.19 -18.12 -14.41
C LEU A 249 30.47 -17.37 -13.30
N VAL A 250 29.20 -17.04 -13.54
CA VAL A 250 28.29 -16.58 -12.50
C VAL A 250 27.87 -17.78 -11.66
N ASP A 251 27.92 -17.66 -10.33
CA ASP A 251 27.47 -18.72 -9.42
C ASP A 251 26.09 -19.25 -9.90
N PRO A 252 25.94 -20.58 -10.10
CA PRO A 252 24.68 -21.17 -10.54
C PRO A 252 23.47 -20.74 -9.69
N GLN A 253 23.66 -20.53 -8.38
CA GLN A 253 22.58 -20.05 -7.50
C GLN A 253 22.08 -18.66 -7.90
N TYR A 254 22.98 -17.73 -8.24
CA TYR A 254 22.59 -16.40 -8.71
C TYR A 254 21.99 -16.46 -10.11
N THR A 255 22.45 -17.37 -10.97
CA THR A 255 21.81 -17.61 -12.29
C THR A 255 20.34 -17.99 -12.12
N GLU A 256 20.03 -18.93 -11.22
CA GLU A 256 18.65 -19.31 -10.90
C GLU A 256 17.84 -18.14 -10.33
N ASP A 257 18.41 -17.38 -9.39
CA ASP A 257 17.74 -16.24 -8.76
C ASP A 257 17.41 -15.14 -9.78
N LEU A 258 18.33 -14.84 -10.71
CA LEU A 258 18.11 -13.89 -11.81
C LEU A 258 16.98 -14.37 -12.74
N LEU A 259 16.98 -15.64 -13.14
CA LEU A 259 15.92 -16.22 -13.98
C LEU A 259 14.56 -16.19 -13.27
N ARG A 260 14.54 -16.46 -11.97
CA ARG A 260 13.32 -16.37 -11.16
C ARG A 260 12.77 -14.95 -11.12
N VAL A 261 13.62 -13.94 -10.92
CA VAL A 261 13.22 -12.53 -10.96
C VAL A 261 12.68 -12.15 -12.34
N ILE A 262 13.38 -12.52 -13.42
CA ILE A 262 12.94 -12.27 -14.80
C ILE A 262 11.56 -12.91 -15.03
N ARG A 263 11.36 -14.16 -14.60
CA ARG A 263 10.11 -14.88 -14.81
C ARG A 263 8.93 -14.24 -14.08
N ILE A 264 9.13 -13.84 -12.82
CA ILE A 264 8.09 -13.14 -12.04
C ILE A 264 7.79 -11.78 -12.67
N ALA A 265 8.81 -11.04 -13.09
CA ALA A 265 8.65 -9.71 -13.67
C ALA A 265 7.92 -9.74 -15.03
N LYS A 266 7.97 -10.83 -15.80
CA LYS A 266 7.16 -11.01 -17.02
C LYS A 266 5.64 -11.15 -16.74
N GLY A 267 5.23 -11.29 -15.47
CA GLY A 267 3.83 -11.35 -15.04
C GLY A 267 3.12 -12.68 -15.35
N LYS A 268 1.79 -12.62 -15.43
CA LYS A 268 0.87 -13.78 -15.60
C LYS A 268 0.94 -14.80 -14.46
N THR A 269 1.36 -14.39 -13.26
CA THR A 269 1.45 -15.28 -12.09
C THR A 269 0.08 -15.85 -11.68
N HIS A 270 -0.98 -15.09 -11.92
CA HIS A 270 -2.37 -15.55 -11.72
C HIS A 270 -2.79 -16.73 -12.61
N GLN A 271 -2.06 -17.00 -13.70
CA GLN A 271 -2.30 -18.15 -14.59
C GLN A 271 -1.54 -19.39 -14.12
N LEU A 272 -0.62 -19.23 -13.16
CA LEU A 272 0.15 -20.32 -12.62
C LEU A 272 -0.70 -21.11 -11.63
N SER A 273 -0.57 -22.43 -11.70
CA SER A 273 -1.00 -23.32 -10.64
C SER A 273 -0.26 -22.99 -9.34
N LYS A 274 -0.83 -23.44 -8.22
CA LYS A 274 -0.19 -23.30 -6.90
C LYS A 274 1.21 -23.93 -6.87
N ALA A 275 1.41 -25.05 -7.58
CA ALA A 275 2.69 -25.74 -7.64
C ALA A 275 3.74 -24.95 -8.42
N GLU A 276 3.39 -24.42 -9.59
CA GLU A 276 4.28 -23.52 -10.36
C GLU A 276 4.62 -22.26 -9.58
N TYR A 277 3.62 -21.63 -8.94
CA TYR A 277 3.86 -20.44 -8.13
C TYR A 277 4.77 -20.72 -6.94
N SER A 278 4.72 -21.92 -6.34
CA SER A 278 5.64 -22.33 -5.28
C SER A 278 7.10 -22.41 -5.74
N LEU A 279 7.40 -22.76 -6.99
CA LEU A 279 8.77 -22.74 -7.54
C LEU A 279 9.35 -21.32 -7.65
N LEU A 280 8.47 -20.33 -7.85
CA LEU A 280 8.82 -18.92 -7.88
C LEU A 280 8.97 -18.30 -6.49
N LEU A 281 8.48 -18.96 -5.45
CA LEU A 281 8.59 -18.55 -4.06
C LEU A 281 9.76 -19.28 -3.40
N ASN A 282 10.90 -18.58 -3.29
CA ASN A 282 12.18 -19.14 -2.83
C ASN A 282 12.08 -19.99 -1.53
N GLU A 283 12.85 -21.10 -1.48
CA GLU A 283 13.11 -21.92 -0.28
C GLU A 283 14.10 -21.24 0.70
N MET A 284 14.79 -20.16 0.30
CA MET A 284 15.67 -19.33 1.15
C MET A 284 14.91 -18.48 2.19
N ARG A 285 13.95 -19.07 2.89
CA ARG A 285 13.32 -18.47 4.07
C ARG A 285 14.33 -18.18 5.20
N ALA A 286 15.47 -18.87 5.22
CA ALA A 286 16.42 -18.82 6.32
C ALA A 286 17.43 -17.66 6.29
N LYS A 287 17.64 -16.98 5.14
CA LYS A 287 18.62 -15.87 5.03
C LYS A 287 18.00 -14.48 5.01
N THR A 288 16.77 -14.33 4.51
CA THR A 288 16.11 -13.01 4.35
C THR A 288 15.20 -12.63 5.52
N ASP A 289 15.38 -13.20 6.71
CA ASP A 289 14.49 -12.96 7.87
C ASP A 289 14.44 -11.48 8.33
N GLY A 290 15.27 -10.59 7.78
CA GLY A 290 15.33 -9.17 8.14
C GLY A 290 15.16 -8.14 7.01
N VAL A 291 15.14 -8.51 5.72
CA VAL A 291 15.20 -7.51 4.63
C VAL A 291 14.01 -7.65 3.69
N ARG A 292 13.12 -6.66 3.72
CA ARG A 292 11.98 -6.57 2.79
C ARG A 292 11.98 -5.17 2.21
N PHE A 293 12.21 -5.00 0.90
CA PHE A 293 12.07 -3.72 0.20
C PHE A 293 10.73 -3.60 -0.52
N THR A 294 10.09 -4.73 -0.78
CA THR A 294 8.78 -4.83 -1.41
C THR A 294 7.98 -5.97 -0.76
N GLN A 295 6.68 -6.04 -1.07
CA GLN A 295 5.87 -7.20 -0.70
C GLN A 295 6.25 -8.46 -1.49
N ASN A 296 6.95 -8.32 -2.62
CA ASN A 296 7.43 -9.44 -3.41
C ASN A 296 8.81 -9.90 -2.90
N ARG A 297 8.82 -11.05 -2.23
CA ARG A 297 10.05 -11.64 -1.67
C ARG A 297 11.11 -11.91 -2.73
N THR A 298 10.70 -12.27 -3.95
CA THR A 298 11.64 -12.56 -5.04
C THR A 298 12.27 -11.29 -5.58
N LEU A 299 11.54 -10.17 -5.66
CA LEU A 299 12.17 -8.88 -5.99
C LEU A 299 13.14 -8.41 -4.90
N ASN A 300 12.94 -8.82 -3.64
CA ASN A 300 13.90 -8.52 -2.57
C ASN A 300 15.21 -9.30 -2.72
N LEU A 301 15.23 -10.44 -3.43
CA LEU A 301 16.48 -11.16 -3.74
C LEU A 301 17.44 -10.32 -4.58
N LEU A 302 16.93 -9.34 -5.33
CA LEU A 302 17.76 -8.47 -6.14
C LEU A 302 18.79 -7.72 -5.31
N ASP A 303 18.49 -7.36 -4.07
CA ASP A 303 19.45 -6.62 -3.25
C ASP A 303 20.72 -7.43 -2.98
N ASP A 304 20.55 -8.71 -2.62
CA ASP A 304 21.67 -9.63 -2.37
C ASP A 304 22.40 -9.95 -3.69
N VAL A 305 21.64 -10.31 -4.74
CA VAL A 305 22.20 -10.70 -6.04
C VAL A 305 22.98 -9.55 -6.66
N VAL A 306 22.43 -8.33 -6.71
CA VAL A 306 23.11 -7.22 -7.40
C VAL A 306 24.34 -6.71 -6.63
N GLN A 307 24.34 -6.83 -5.30
CA GLN A 307 25.53 -6.51 -4.50
C GLN A 307 26.68 -7.45 -4.87
N GLU A 308 26.39 -8.74 -5.01
CA GLU A 308 27.40 -9.70 -5.45
C GLU A 308 27.82 -9.45 -6.90
N LEU A 309 26.86 -9.19 -7.80
CA LEU A 309 27.17 -8.93 -9.20
C LEU A 309 28.05 -7.69 -9.39
N GLU A 310 27.84 -6.64 -8.59
CA GLU A 310 28.73 -5.47 -8.57
C GLU A 310 30.14 -5.85 -8.10
N ARG A 311 30.23 -6.63 -7.00
CA ARG A 311 31.51 -6.97 -6.36
C ARG A 311 32.38 -7.87 -7.24
N GLU A 312 31.80 -8.92 -7.79
CA GLU A 312 32.54 -9.97 -8.51
C GLU A 312 32.66 -9.69 -10.01
N TYR A 313 31.62 -9.11 -10.63
CA TYR A 313 31.54 -8.96 -12.08
C TYR A 313 31.48 -7.50 -12.55
N GLY A 314 31.52 -6.51 -11.65
CA GLY A 314 31.50 -5.09 -12.02
C GLY A 314 30.16 -4.59 -12.55
N PHE A 315 29.07 -5.33 -12.33
CA PHE A 315 27.72 -4.93 -12.72
C PHE A 315 27.34 -3.59 -12.08
N ASP A 316 26.73 -2.69 -12.86
CA ASP A 316 26.18 -1.43 -12.41
C ASP A 316 24.66 -1.58 -12.14
N PRO A 317 24.25 -1.77 -10.87
CA PRO A 317 22.85 -1.92 -10.50
C PRO A 317 22.04 -0.63 -10.65
N VAL A 318 22.67 0.55 -10.72
CA VAL A 318 21.95 1.81 -10.94
C VAL A 318 21.26 1.81 -12.30
N LYS A 319 21.81 1.09 -13.29
CA LYS A 319 21.20 0.93 -14.62
C LYS A 319 19.89 0.12 -14.60
N LEU A 320 19.62 -0.69 -13.57
CA LEU A 320 18.36 -1.42 -13.43
C LEU A 320 17.17 -0.49 -13.17
N ILE A 321 17.41 0.54 -12.35
CA ILE A 321 16.44 1.58 -12.04
C ILE A 321 16.24 2.48 -13.26
N GLY A 322 17.33 2.75 -14.00
CA GLY A 322 17.29 3.50 -15.26
C GLY A 322 16.56 4.84 -15.11
N SER A 323 15.68 5.16 -16.06
CA SER A 323 14.79 6.34 -15.99
C SER A 323 13.45 6.05 -15.31
N ALA A 324 13.24 4.87 -14.70
CA ALA A 324 11.91 4.46 -14.25
C ALA A 324 11.35 5.37 -13.15
N ILE A 325 12.19 5.76 -12.19
CA ILE A 325 11.80 6.70 -11.12
C ILE A 325 11.48 8.07 -11.70
N SER A 326 12.34 8.59 -12.58
CA SER A 326 12.08 9.88 -13.26
C SER A 326 10.83 9.84 -14.13
N THR A 327 10.56 8.70 -14.78
CA THR A 327 9.36 8.49 -15.60
C THR A 327 8.11 8.46 -14.73
N SER A 328 8.16 7.77 -13.58
CA SER A 328 7.07 7.77 -12.60
C SER A 328 6.82 9.18 -12.04
N TYR A 329 7.89 9.89 -11.68
CA TYR A 329 7.79 11.28 -11.24
C TYR A 329 7.13 12.15 -12.32
N ASN A 330 7.63 12.13 -13.55
CA ASN A 330 7.07 12.90 -14.67
C ASN A 330 5.62 12.51 -14.98
N LEU A 331 5.27 11.23 -14.87
CA LEU A 331 3.91 10.73 -15.07
C LEU A 331 2.96 11.31 -14.01
N ILE A 332 3.36 11.31 -12.74
CA ILE A 332 2.59 11.93 -11.66
C ILE A 332 2.49 13.44 -11.89
N GLN A 333 3.59 14.13 -12.22
CA GLN A 333 3.59 15.56 -12.54
C GLN A 333 2.65 15.93 -13.68
N SER A 334 2.61 15.15 -14.77
CA SER A 334 1.68 15.38 -15.89
C SER A 334 0.23 15.26 -15.42
N ARG A 335 -0.04 14.27 -14.57
CA ARG A 335 -1.40 13.91 -14.18
C ARG A 335 -1.99 14.84 -13.16
N MET A 336 -1.19 15.40 -12.26
CA MET A 336 -1.62 16.49 -11.39
C MET A 336 -2.13 17.70 -12.19
N LYS A 337 -1.67 17.90 -13.43
CA LYS A 337 -2.14 18.97 -14.31
C LYS A 337 -3.40 18.62 -15.10
N GLU A 338 -3.64 17.33 -15.32
CA GLU A 338 -4.69 16.82 -16.22
C GLU A 338 -5.91 16.24 -15.50
N THR A 339 -5.81 15.97 -14.20
CA THR A 339 -6.80 15.17 -13.43
C THR A 339 -6.92 15.66 -11.99
N ASP A 340 -7.99 15.25 -11.30
CA ASP A 340 -8.26 15.58 -9.89
C ASP A 340 -7.46 14.72 -8.88
N VAL A 341 -6.38 14.06 -9.31
CA VAL A 341 -5.66 13.05 -8.51
C VAL A 341 -5.13 13.60 -7.17
N VAL A 342 -4.77 14.88 -7.10
CA VAL A 342 -4.34 15.51 -5.83
C VAL A 342 -5.52 15.73 -4.89
N GLU A 343 -6.68 16.12 -5.42
CA GLU A 343 -7.93 16.23 -4.64
C GLU A 343 -8.39 14.85 -4.16
N ASP A 344 -8.30 13.81 -5.00
CA ASP A 344 -8.58 12.41 -4.61
C ASP A 344 -7.68 11.97 -3.46
N PHE A 345 -6.37 12.25 -3.56
CA PHE A 345 -5.40 11.95 -2.51
C PHE A 345 -5.72 12.68 -1.20
N LEU A 346 -5.86 14.01 -1.23
CA LEU A 346 -6.12 14.81 -0.01
C LEU A 346 -7.46 14.43 0.63
N THR A 347 -8.51 14.28 -0.18
CA THR A 347 -9.83 13.80 0.29
C THR A 347 -9.70 12.41 0.89
N GLY A 348 -8.95 11.52 0.24
CA GLY A 348 -8.68 10.18 0.72
C GLY A 348 -8.01 10.17 2.11
N ILE A 349 -7.02 11.04 2.34
CA ILE A 349 -6.37 11.17 3.65
C ILE A 349 -7.36 11.62 4.73
N LEU A 350 -8.25 12.57 4.43
CA LEU A 350 -9.29 12.98 5.38
C LEU A 350 -10.24 11.82 5.71
N ILE A 351 -10.66 11.01 4.74
CA ILE A 351 -11.49 9.83 5.01
C ILE A 351 -10.72 8.81 5.87
N THR A 352 -9.43 8.62 5.61
CA THR A 352 -8.57 7.76 6.43
C THR A 352 -8.49 8.26 7.88
N GLU A 353 -8.39 9.58 8.09
CA GLU A 353 -8.41 10.23 9.40
C GLU A 353 -9.74 10.01 10.13
N MET A 354 -10.86 10.20 9.44
CA MET A 354 -12.21 9.98 9.98
C MET A 354 -12.41 8.52 10.41
N ALA A 355 -11.95 7.57 9.59
CA ALA A 355 -12.13 6.13 9.82
C ALA A 355 -11.35 5.60 11.04
N GLN A 356 -10.36 6.32 11.58
CA GLN A 356 -9.55 5.85 12.71
C GLN A 356 -10.39 5.55 13.96
N VAL A 357 -11.51 6.25 14.13
CA VAL A 357 -12.47 6.01 15.20
C VAL A 357 -13.00 4.56 15.16
N LEU A 358 -13.22 4.02 13.95
CA LEU A 358 -13.66 2.63 13.75
C LEU A 358 -12.58 1.61 14.13
N LYS A 359 -11.29 1.98 13.98
CA LYS A 359 -10.15 1.14 14.35
C LYS A 359 -9.96 1.07 15.86
N LEU A 360 -10.01 2.22 16.55
CA LEU A 360 -9.86 2.28 18.01
C LEU A 360 -10.88 1.41 18.75
N THR A 361 -12.08 1.31 18.18
CA THR A 361 -13.23 0.62 18.75
C THR A 361 -13.32 -0.86 18.36
N GLU A 362 -12.45 -1.33 17.46
CA GLU A 362 -12.47 -2.69 16.90
C GLU A 362 -12.38 -3.77 17.99
N SER A 363 -11.50 -3.60 18.97
CA SER A 363 -11.33 -4.55 20.09
C SER A 363 -12.60 -4.76 20.92
N ARG A 364 -13.53 -3.80 20.86
CA ARG A 364 -14.81 -3.79 21.57
C ARG A 364 -15.97 -4.12 20.65
N SER A 365 -15.73 -4.37 19.38
CA SER A 365 -16.74 -4.59 18.36
C SER A 365 -17.01 -6.09 18.13
N SER A 366 -18.13 -6.40 17.48
CA SER A 366 -18.43 -7.68 16.85
C SER A 366 -17.99 -7.72 15.38
N ARG A 367 -17.50 -6.60 14.83
CA ARG A 367 -16.98 -6.49 13.47
C ARG A 367 -15.83 -7.47 13.28
N PRO A 368 -15.68 -7.99 12.06
CA PRO A 368 -14.52 -8.81 11.73
C PRO A 368 -13.21 -8.06 11.98
N ARG A 369 -12.21 -8.79 12.52
CA ARG A 369 -10.91 -8.19 12.83
C ARG A 369 -10.17 -7.79 11.55
N LEU A 370 -9.49 -6.66 11.60
CA LEU A 370 -8.56 -6.23 10.57
C LEU A 370 -7.35 -7.18 10.52
N PRO A 371 -6.87 -7.50 9.31
CA PRO A 371 -5.54 -8.07 9.14
C PRO A 371 -4.46 -7.26 9.87
N HIS A 372 -3.45 -7.95 10.41
CA HIS A 372 -2.38 -7.32 11.20
C HIS A 372 -1.65 -6.22 10.41
N GLU A 373 -1.54 -6.37 9.10
CA GLU A 373 -0.88 -5.41 8.21
C GLU A 373 -1.63 -4.06 8.15
N PHE A 374 -2.91 -4.02 8.50
CA PHE A 374 -3.74 -2.82 8.52
C PHE A 374 -3.83 -2.20 9.92
N THR A 375 -2.93 -2.53 10.85
CA THR A 375 -2.96 -1.98 12.21
C THR A 375 -2.11 -0.74 12.43
N ASN A 376 -1.48 -0.18 11.37
CA ASN A 376 -0.70 1.07 11.48
C ASN A 376 -1.53 2.19 12.09
N SER A 377 -0.96 2.92 13.05
CA SER A 377 -1.59 4.10 13.67
C SER A 377 -1.74 5.23 12.67
N PHE A 378 -2.59 6.21 13.03
CA PHE A 378 -2.88 7.32 12.14
C PHE A 378 -1.67 8.23 11.92
N ASP A 379 -0.87 8.47 12.95
CA ASP A 379 0.37 9.25 12.85
C ASP A 379 1.36 8.66 11.83
N ILE A 380 1.51 7.33 11.79
CA ILE A 380 2.29 6.62 10.78
C ILE A 380 1.67 6.85 9.39
N THR A 381 0.36 6.65 9.26
CA THR A 381 -0.33 6.75 7.97
C THR A 381 -0.29 8.19 7.42
N LEU A 382 -0.45 9.18 8.29
CA LEU A 382 -0.34 10.60 7.97
C LEU A 382 1.09 10.96 7.59
N ASN A 383 2.10 10.48 8.32
CA ASN A 383 3.50 10.71 7.98
C ASN A 383 3.86 10.11 6.62
N SER A 384 3.35 8.92 6.29
CA SER A 384 3.53 8.31 4.97
C SER A 384 2.86 9.13 3.86
N ALA A 385 1.68 9.71 4.11
CA ALA A 385 1.04 10.63 3.17
C ALA A 385 1.86 11.92 2.97
N LYS A 386 2.40 12.50 4.05
CA LYS A 386 3.34 13.64 3.99
C LYS A 386 4.60 13.29 3.19
N ALA A 387 5.19 12.12 3.45
CA ALA A 387 6.35 11.61 2.74
C ALA A 387 6.09 11.46 1.24
N PHE A 388 4.93 10.92 0.86
CA PHE A 388 4.53 10.82 -0.54
C PHE A 388 4.33 12.19 -1.19
N ALA A 389 3.58 13.08 -0.52
CA ALA A 389 3.35 14.45 -1.01
C ALA A 389 4.65 15.20 -1.24
N TYR A 390 5.61 15.04 -0.32
CA TYR A 390 6.94 15.62 -0.45
C TYR A 390 7.78 14.96 -1.56
N ALA A 391 7.85 13.63 -1.58
CA ALA A 391 8.68 12.89 -2.53
C ALA A 391 8.30 13.17 -3.98
N TYR A 392 7.00 13.33 -4.25
CA TYR A 392 6.48 13.63 -5.57
C TYR A 392 6.12 15.10 -5.78
N ASP A 393 6.46 15.99 -4.85
CA ASP A 393 6.24 17.44 -4.96
C ASP A 393 4.80 17.77 -5.41
N LEU A 394 3.83 17.21 -4.70
CA LEU A 394 2.43 17.32 -5.11
C LEU A 394 1.94 18.76 -4.99
N GLN A 395 1.28 19.24 -6.03
CA GLN A 395 0.76 20.60 -6.12
C GLN A 395 -0.74 20.58 -6.39
N LYS A 396 -1.47 21.45 -5.71
CA LYS A 396 -2.90 21.71 -5.95
C LYS A 396 -3.09 22.41 -7.29
N PRO A 397 -4.32 22.46 -7.83
CA PRO A 397 -4.59 23.10 -9.13
C PRO A 397 -4.18 24.57 -9.21
N ASP A 398 -4.15 25.28 -8.07
CA ASP A 398 -3.71 26.67 -7.96
C ASP A 398 -2.17 26.84 -7.92
N GLY A 399 -1.42 25.74 -8.00
CA GLY A 399 0.04 25.69 -7.93
C GLY A 399 0.60 25.72 -6.50
N SER A 400 -0.24 25.79 -5.47
CA SER A 400 0.21 25.70 -4.08
C SER A 400 0.61 24.26 -3.73
N PRO A 401 1.59 24.05 -2.83
CA PRO A 401 2.03 22.70 -2.48
C PRO A 401 0.99 21.99 -1.59
N ALA A 402 0.71 20.72 -1.87
CA ALA A 402 -0.19 19.91 -1.07
C ALA A 402 0.34 19.66 0.36
N LEU A 403 1.66 19.74 0.55
CA LEU A 403 2.34 19.72 1.85
C LEU A 403 2.97 21.09 2.13
N LEU A 404 2.51 21.78 3.18
CA LEU A 404 3.15 22.98 3.69
C LEU A 404 4.23 22.59 4.69
N LEU A 405 5.49 22.84 4.36
CA LEU A 405 6.62 22.56 5.25
C LEU A 405 6.64 23.54 6.42
N ALA A 406 7.11 23.08 7.58
CA ALA A 406 7.28 23.94 8.75
C ALA A 406 8.51 24.85 8.57
N ASP A 407 8.30 26.17 8.63
CA ASP A 407 9.36 27.17 8.41
C ASP A 407 10.48 27.11 9.46
N ASP A 408 10.18 26.63 10.67
CA ASP A 408 11.06 26.63 11.84
C ASP A 408 11.76 25.28 12.10
N LYS A 409 11.57 24.29 11.24
CA LYS A 409 12.07 22.92 11.44
C LYS A 409 12.79 22.38 10.20
N PRO A 410 13.71 21.42 10.37
CA PRO A 410 14.24 20.68 9.23
C PRO A 410 13.09 19.97 8.51
N VAL A 411 13.18 19.85 7.18
CA VAL A 411 12.15 19.19 6.35
C VAL A 411 11.78 17.81 6.89
N TYR A 412 12.79 17.06 7.34
CA TYR A 412 12.61 15.78 7.98
C TYR A 412 13.58 15.57 9.14
N GLU A 413 13.18 14.73 10.09
CA GLU A 413 13.98 14.34 11.26
C GLU A 413 13.79 12.85 11.57
N SER A 414 14.73 12.25 12.30
CA SER A 414 14.56 10.89 12.81
C SER A 414 13.57 10.90 13.98
N ASP A 415 12.58 9.99 13.98
CA ASP A 415 11.66 9.77 15.09
C ASP A 415 11.65 8.28 15.44
N GLU A 416 12.02 7.92 16.67
CA GLU A 416 12.13 6.52 17.10
C GLU A 416 10.79 5.77 17.05
N ARG A 417 9.67 6.48 16.98
CA ARG A 417 8.32 5.89 16.90
C ARG A 417 7.90 5.58 15.46
N LEU A 418 8.59 6.14 14.46
CA LEU A 418 8.27 5.98 13.05
C LEU A 418 9.32 5.13 12.36
N THR A 419 8.89 4.23 11.47
CA THR A 419 9.82 3.48 10.61
C THR A 419 10.42 4.39 9.54
N ASP A 420 9.62 5.33 9.02
CA ASP A 420 10.04 6.34 8.05
C ASP A 420 10.58 7.58 8.78
N VAL A 421 11.41 8.40 8.11
CA VAL A 421 11.74 9.73 8.66
C VAL A 421 10.46 10.53 8.87
N ARG A 422 10.42 11.32 9.94
CA ARG A 422 9.31 12.21 10.21
C ARG A 422 9.36 13.40 9.26
N LEU A 423 8.26 13.71 8.59
CA LEU A 423 8.13 14.91 7.77
C LEU A 423 7.52 16.04 8.59
N ASN A 424 8.22 17.17 8.64
CA ASN A 424 7.78 18.36 9.36
C ASN A 424 7.00 19.29 8.42
N GLY A 425 5.72 19.45 8.71
CA GLY A 425 4.78 20.21 7.89
C GLY A 425 3.39 19.59 7.97
N ASP A 426 2.41 20.21 7.32
CA ASP A 426 1.02 19.77 7.32
C ASP A 426 0.45 19.66 5.91
N LEU A 427 -0.33 18.60 5.70
CA LEU A 427 -1.08 18.43 4.45
C LEU A 427 -2.20 19.46 4.43
N GLN A 428 -2.39 20.09 3.28
CA GLN A 428 -3.53 20.98 3.08
C GLN A 428 -4.84 20.20 2.99
N ASP A 429 -5.95 20.86 3.34
CA ASP A 429 -7.27 20.33 3.03
C ASP A 429 -7.51 20.39 1.48
N PRO A 430 -8.30 19.45 0.92
CA PRO A 430 -8.77 19.52 -0.46
C PRO A 430 -9.63 20.76 -0.68
N ASP A 431 -9.59 21.33 -1.88
CA ASP A 431 -10.44 22.47 -2.26
C ASP A 431 -11.90 22.07 -2.46
N LEU A 432 -12.17 20.77 -2.66
CA LEU A 432 -13.49 20.23 -2.99
C LEU A 432 -14.07 20.87 -4.27
N SER A 433 -13.17 21.17 -5.21
CA SER A 433 -13.50 21.74 -6.52
C SER A 433 -14.43 20.81 -7.31
N ASN A 434 -14.21 19.50 -7.20
CA ASN A 434 -15.12 18.47 -7.69
C ASN A 434 -16.11 18.08 -6.56
N PRO A 435 -17.43 18.28 -6.76
CA PRO A 435 -18.43 18.03 -5.72
C PRO A 435 -18.48 16.59 -5.21
N ARG A 436 -18.00 15.62 -6.00
CA ARG A 436 -17.98 14.21 -5.61
C ARG A 436 -17.06 13.96 -4.41
N HIS A 437 -16.00 14.76 -4.22
CA HIS A 437 -15.16 14.69 -3.01
C HIS A 437 -15.94 15.10 -1.75
N ALA A 438 -16.75 16.15 -1.85
CA ALA A 438 -17.61 16.58 -0.74
C ALA A 438 -18.67 15.52 -0.41
N ALA A 439 -19.25 14.88 -1.42
CA ALA A 439 -20.15 13.73 -1.23
C ALA A 439 -19.45 12.55 -0.55
N ALA A 440 -18.20 12.23 -0.93
CA ALA A 440 -17.41 11.15 -0.32
C ALA A 440 -17.12 11.40 1.16
N LEU A 441 -16.72 12.61 1.53
CA LEU A 441 -16.51 13.01 2.93
C LEU A 441 -17.82 12.97 3.73
N LEU A 442 -18.91 13.49 3.15
CA LEU A 442 -20.23 13.48 3.79
C LEU A 442 -20.72 12.05 4.03
N ALA A 443 -20.65 11.18 3.02
CA ALA A 443 -21.05 9.78 3.13
C ALA A 443 -20.22 9.03 4.18
N SER A 444 -18.91 9.23 4.18
CA SER A 444 -18.01 8.65 5.20
C SER A 444 -18.39 9.11 6.61
N GLY A 445 -18.69 10.40 6.78
CA GLY A 445 -19.08 10.96 8.07
C GLY A 445 -20.38 10.38 8.60
N ILE A 446 -21.41 10.27 7.75
CA ILE A 446 -22.70 9.66 8.12
C ILE A 446 -22.48 8.22 8.58
N LEU A 447 -21.80 7.40 7.78
CA LEU A 447 -21.55 5.99 8.08
C LEU A 447 -20.81 5.81 9.42
N ILE A 448 -19.72 6.57 9.63
CA ILE A 448 -18.92 6.46 10.86
C ILE A 448 -19.73 6.94 12.08
N ALA A 449 -20.46 8.06 11.96
CA ALA A 449 -21.26 8.58 13.05
C ALA A 449 -22.36 7.59 13.47
N GLU A 450 -23.13 7.07 12.51
CA GLU A 450 -24.18 6.08 12.77
C GLU A 450 -23.62 4.82 13.41
N GLN A 451 -22.48 4.32 12.92
CA GLN A 451 -21.83 3.15 13.51
C GLN A 451 -21.43 3.41 14.96
N MET A 452 -20.82 4.56 15.28
CA MET A 452 -20.38 4.86 16.64
C MET A 452 -21.54 5.10 17.60
N LEU A 453 -22.60 5.75 17.14
CA LEU A 453 -23.83 5.94 17.91
C LEU A 453 -24.45 4.60 18.31
N LEU A 454 -24.49 3.63 17.40
CA LEU A 454 -25.06 2.31 17.64
C LEU A 454 -24.12 1.40 18.44
N GLU A 455 -22.95 1.13 17.88
CA GLU A 455 -22.04 0.08 18.35
C GLU A 455 -21.34 0.45 19.66
N GLN A 456 -21.04 1.73 19.87
CA GLN A 456 -20.35 2.19 21.07
C GLN A 456 -21.33 2.86 22.03
N LEU A 457 -22.01 3.92 21.60
CA LEU A 457 -22.76 4.74 22.56
C LEU A 457 -24.04 4.08 23.06
N LEU A 458 -24.89 3.60 22.15
CA LEU A 458 -26.17 2.96 22.49
C LEU A 458 -25.96 1.61 23.17
N ARG A 459 -25.00 0.81 22.70
CA ARG A 459 -24.64 -0.46 23.35
C ARG A 459 -24.23 -0.22 24.80
N ASP A 460 -23.30 0.69 25.04
CA ASP A 460 -22.78 0.94 26.39
C ASP A 460 -23.86 1.55 27.30
N ALA A 461 -24.78 2.36 26.76
CA ALA A 461 -25.95 2.83 27.50
C ALA A 461 -26.88 1.68 27.94
N CYS A 462 -26.99 0.62 27.14
CA CYS A 462 -27.76 -0.58 27.49
C CYS A 462 -27.07 -1.42 28.58
N VAL A 463 -25.75 -1.52 28.53
CA VAL A 463 -24.93 -2.40 29.39
C VAL A 463 -24.58 -1.75 30.73
N PHE A 464 -24.10 -0.51 30.71
CA PHE A 464 -23.52 0.17 31.87
C PHE A 464 -24.45 1.22 32.51
N GLY A 465 -25.58 1.53 31.88
CA GLY A 465 -26.57 2.48 32.40
C GLY A 465 -26.36 3.93 31.94
N ASP A 466 -27.23 4.82 32.43
CA ASP A 466 -27.39 6.19 31.92
C ASP A 466 -26.28 7.16 32.35
N GLU A 467 -25.57 6.84 33.44
CA GLU A 467 -24.45 7.63 33.96
C GLU A 467 -23.12 7.35 33.25
N HIS A 468 -23.07 6.32 32.39
CA HIS A 468 -21.85 5.98 31.66
C HIS A 468 -21.49 7.12 30.68
N PRO A 469 -20.20 7.48 30.51
CA PRO A 469 -19.79 8.59 29.62
C PRO A 469 -20.35 8.48 28.20
N ASN A 470 -20.41 7.25 27.66
CA ASN A 470 -20.96 7.01 26.33
C ASN A 470 -22.50 7.19 26.27
N ALA A 471 -23.21 6.93 27.37
CA ALA A 471 -24.64 7.17 27.48
C ALA A 471 -24.95 8.68 27.57
N LEU A 472 -24.19 9.42 28.37
CA LEU A 472 -24.27 10.88 28.47
C LEU A 472 -23.95 11.54 27.12
N ALA A 473 -22.93 11.03 26.41
CA ALA A 473 -22.60 11.47 25.06
C ALA A 473 -23.76 11.24 24.07
N LEU A 474 -24.40 10.06 24.10
CA LEU A 474 -25.56 9.79 23.25
C LEU A 474 -26.72 10.74 23.56
N GLN A 475 -27.03 10.97 24.83
CA GLN A 475 -28.06 11.92 25.25
C GLN A 475 -27.77 13.33 24.73
N LYS A 476 -26.50 13.77 24.83
CA LYS A 476 -26.06 15.07 24.30
C LYS A 476 -26.22 15.18 22.79
N ILE A 477 -25.82 14.15 22.04
CA ILE A 477 -25.92 14.14 20.57
C ILE A 477 -27.37 14.15 20.11
N LEU A 478 -28.23 13.33 20.72
CA LEU A 478 -29.64 13.24 20.36
C LEU A 478 -30.43 14.48 20.80
N ASN A 479 -30.03 15.11 21.91
CA ASN A 479 -30.72 16.21 22.57
C ASN A 479 -32.25 15.96 22.70
N ASN A 480 -32.62 14.70 22.96
CA ASN A 480 -34.01 14.24 23.02
C ASN A 480 -34.12 13.01 23.91
N HIS A 481 -34.54 13.21 25.16
CA HIS A 481 -34.63 12.13 26.16
C HIS A 481 -35.64 11.05 25.78
N ALA A 482 -36.79 11.41 25.22
CA ALA A 482 -37.82 10.43 24.83
C ALA A 482 -37.30 9.49 23.73
N LEU A 483 -36.62 10.06 22.74
CA LEU A 483 -35.95 9.29 21.69
C LEU A 483 -34.85 8.39 22.25
N TYR A 484 -34.00 8.92 23.14
CA TYR A 484 -32.93 8.16 23.78
C TYR A 484 -33.46 6.91 24.49
N PHE A 485 -34.49 7.05 25.35
CA PHE A 485 -35.07 5.91 26.06
C PHE A 485 -35.75 4.92 25.12
N ARG A 486 -36.38 5.40 24.04
CA ARG A 486 -36.96 4.53 23.00
C ARG A 486 -35.90 3.71 22.28
N LEU A 487 -34.82 4.34 21.83
CA LEU A 487 -33.69 3.65 21.19
C LEU A 487 -33.07 2.61 22.13
N LYS A 488 -32.87 2.98 23.40
CA LYS A 488 -32.33 2.08 24.43
C LYS A 488 -33.25 0.87 24.68
N ALA A 489 -34.57 1.08 24.72
CA ALA A 489 -35.53 -0.02 24.86
C ALA A 489 -35.47 -0.97 23.67
N MET A 490 -35.52 -0.45 22.45
CA MET A 490 -35.43 -1.24 21.21
C MET A 490 -34.10 -1.99 21.10
N ALA A 491 -32.98 -1.35 21.47
CA ALA A 491 -31.66 -1.98 21.44
C ALA A 491 -31.53 -3.16 22.40
N LYS A 492 -32.23 -3.15 23.54
CA LYS A 492 -32.25 -4.28 24.49
C LYS A 492 -32.99 -5.51 23.97
N GLU A 493 -33.86 -5.35 22.96
CA GLU A 493 -34.57 -6.46 22.32
C GLU A 493 -33.74 -7.14 21.23
N ILE A 494 -32.63 -6.51 20.81
CA ILE A 494 -31.73 -7.05 19.80
C ILE A 494 -30.85 -8.14 20.43
N PRO A 495 -30.61 -9.27 19.72
CA PRO A 495 -29.71 -10.32 20.20
C PRO A 495 -28.34 -9.79 20.62
N GLY A 496 -27.82 -10.33 21.73
CA GLY A 496 -26.58 -9.90 22.34
C GLY A 496 -25.58 -11.02 22.58
N ASP A 497 -24.35 -10.64 22.91
CA ASP A 497 -23.30 -11.51 23.45
C ASP A 497 -23.00 -11.16 24.92
N SER A 498 -21.91 -11.70 25.48
CA SER A 498 -21.46 -11.39 26.84
C SER A 498 -21.10 -9.92 27.08
N ARG A 499 -21.00 -9.11 26.02
CA ARG A 499 -20.71 -7.66 26.05
C ARG A 499 -21.94 -6.80 25.80
N GLY A 500 -23.13 -7.39 25.64
CA GLY A 500 -24.40 -6.68 25.43
C GLY A 500 -25.01 -6.90 24.05
N PRO A 501 -26.00 -6.08 23.64
CA PRO A 501 -26.64 -6.22 22.34
C PRO A 501 -25.63 -6.00 21.20
N ILE A 502 -25.72 -6.82 20.14
CA ILE A 502 -24.86 -6.70 18.96
C ILE A 502 -25.47 -5.64 18.04
N LEU A 503 -24.94 -4.42 18.11
CA LEU A 503 -25.43 -3.25 17.38
C LEU A 503 -24.45 -2.80 16.31
N GLY A 504 -24.96 -2.41 15.14
CA GLY A 504 -24.14 -1.88 14.05
C GLY A 504 -24.93 -1.70 12.76
N LEU A 505 -24.38 -0.92 11.82
CA LEU A 505 -24.95 -0.65 10.51
C LEU A 505 -25.09 -1.91 9.65
N GLN A 506 -24.16 -2.85 9.81
CA GLN A 506 -24.15 -4.12 9.10
C GLN A 506 -25.17 -5.13 9.64
N VAL A 507 -25.76 -4.88 10.82
CA VAL A 507 -26.64 -5.83 11.49
C VAL A 507 -28.09 -5.59 11.07
N LYS A 508 -28.69 -6.54 10.33
CA LYS A 508 -30.06 -6.40 9.82
C LYS A 508 -31.11 -6.07 10.90
N SER A 509 -31.00 -6.64 12.11
CA SER A 509 -31.93 -6.33 13.20
C SER A 509 -31.82 -4.89 13.72
N CYS A 510 -30.76 -4.15 13.37
CA CYS A 510 -30.59 -2.75 13.72
C CYS A 510 -31.26 -1.79 12.74
N GLU A 511 -31.81 -2.25 11.60
CA GLU A 511 -32.44 -1.38 10.60
C GLU A 511 -33.47 -0.39 11.19
N PRO A 512 -34.37 -0.77 12.11
CA PRO A 512 -35.30 0.17 12.74
C PRO A 512 -34.62 1.24 13.61
N LEU A 513 -33.50 0.90 14.28
CA LEU A 513 -32.71 1.85 15.06
C LEU A 513 -32.01 2.85 14.13
N ILE A 514 -31.46 2.36 13.02
CA ILE A 514 -30.75 3.18 12.01
C ILE A 514 -31.71 4.19 11.40
N ASP A 515 -32.90 3.74 10.98
CA ASP A 515 -33.93 4.60 10.39
C ASP A 515 -34.37 5.72 11.35
N MET A 516 -34.56 5.37 12.63
CA MET A 516 -34.93 6.32 13.68
C MET A 516 -33.83 7.33 13.98
N LEU A 517 -32.57 6.88 14.07
CA LEU A 517 -31.41 7.76 14.24
C LEU A 517 -31.24 8.72 13.05
N ARG A 518 -31.34 8.19 11.83
CA ARG A 518 -31.23 8.98 10.59
C ARG A 518 -32.25 10.11 10.55
N THR A 519 -33.52 9.77 10.79
CA THR A 519 -34.62 10.74 10.79
C THR A 519 -34.42 11.80 11.88
N ALA A 520 -34.05 11.37 13.10
CA ALA A 520 -33.91 12.28 14.24
C ALA A 520 -32.75 13.28 14.07
N LEU A 521 -31.61 12.83 13.54
CA LEU A 521 -30.43 13.66 13.34
C LEU A 521 -30.48 14.41 11.99
N GLY A 522 -31.38 14.03 11.08
CA GLY A 522 -31.49 14.56 9.73
C GLY A 522 -30.46 13.97 8.75
N PHE A 523 -29.86 12.82 9.08
CA PHE A 523 -28.87 12.15 8.24
C PHE A 523 -29.49 11.52 6.99
N ASP A 524 -30.80 11.26 7.00
CA ASP A 524 -31.57 10.91 5.80
C ASP A 524 -31.43 11.99 4.71
N HIS A 525 -31.61 13.26 5.09
CA HIS A 525 -31.43 14.39 4.17
C HIS A 525 -29.98 14.54 3.71
N LEU A 526 -29.01 14.26 4.58
CA LEU A 526 -27.59 14.31 4.20
C LEU A 526 -27.22 13.15 3.27
N ALA A 527 -27.80 11.97 3.46
CA ALA A 527 -27.59 10.82 2.59
C ALA A 527 -28.19 11.05 1.20
N ASP A 528 -29.37 11.65 1.13
CA ASP A 528 -29.97 12.11 -0.13
C ASP A 528 -29.09 13.15 -0.82
N ALA A 529 -28.55 14.10 -0.05
CA ALA A 529 -27.66 15.12 -0.58
C ALA A 529 -26.36 14.54 -1.12
N ALA A 530 -25.72 13.62 -0.40
CA ALA A 530 -24.52 12.93 -0.87
C ALA A 530 -24.78 12.20 -2.19
N ARG A 531 -25.93 11.50 -2.31
CA ARG A 531 -26.32 10.79 -3.54
C ARG A 531 -26.53 11.73 -4.72
N GLN A 532 -27.24 12.84 -4.53
CA GLN A 532 -27.50 13.82 -5.58
C GLN A 532 -26.22 14.53 -6.02
N ILE A 533 -25.41 15.02 -5.07
CA ILE A 533 -24.11 15.65 -5.37
C ILE A 533 -23.21 14.70 -6.16
N TYR A 534 -23.17 13.43 -5.76
CA TYR A 534 -22.36 12.42 -6.43
C TYR A 534 -22.83 12.16 -7.88
N ALA A 535 -24.15 12.03 -8.08
CA ALA A 535 -24.76 11.73 -9.38
C ALA A 535 -24.70 12.92 -10.35
N GLU A 536 -25.04 14.12 -9.87
CA GLU A 536 -25.11 15.34 -10.67
C GLU A 536 -23.75 16.02 -10.84
N GLY A 537 -22.81 15.79 -9.92
CA GLY A 537 -21.51 16.46 -9.91
C GLY A 537 -21.62 17.97 -9.71
N SER A 538 -22.58 18.42 -8.89
CA SER A 538 -22.88 19.84 -8.66
C SER A 538 -23.00 20.19 -7.17
N HIS A 539 -22.51 21.39 -6.80
CA HIS A 539 -22.69 22.00 -5.47
C HIS A 539 -24.04 22.74 -5.31
N SER A 540 -24.90 22.74 -6.33
CA SER A 540 -26.11 23.57 -6.37
C SER A 540 -27.23 23.14 -5.42
N MET A 541 -27.08 22.01 -4.73
CA MET A 541 -28.10 21.46 -3.86
C MET A 541 -28.19 22.17 -2.51
N LYS A 542 -29.42 22.39 -2.03
CA LYS A 542 -29.67 22.91 -0.68
C LYS A 542 -29.46 21.81 0.37
N ILE A 543 -28.33 21.84 1.06
CA ILE A 543 -28.11 21.01 2.25
C ILE A 543 -28.81 21.60 3.47
N LYS A 544 -29.43 20.73 4.26
CA LYS A 544 -30.07 21.10 5.53
C LYS A 544 -28.99 21.41 6.57
N LYS A 545 -28.74 22.70 6.81
CA LYS A 545 -27.70 23.20 7.74
C LYS A 545 -27.78 22.58 9.13
N SER A 546 -28.99 22.37 9.66
CA SER A 546 -29.17 21.75 10.98
C SER A 546 -28.72 20.29 11.03
N ALA A 547 -28.93 19.52 9.97
CA ALA A 547 -28.43 18.14 9.91
C ALA A 547 -26.90 18.10 9.82
N LEU A 548 -26.30 19.01 9.04
CA LEU A 548 -24.84 19.12 8.94
C LEU A 548 -24.21 19.57 10.27
N PHE A 549 -24.85 20.50 10.99
CA PHE A 549 -24.48 20.86 12.36
C PHE A 549 -24.58 19.66 13.30
N ASN A 550 -25.66 18.87 13.25
CA ASN A 550 -25.79 17.67 14.08
C ASN A 550 -24.67 16.65 13.81
N LEU A 551 -24.26 16.48 12.54
CA LEU A 551 -23.15 15.60 12.19
C LEU A 551 -21.82 16.11 12.75
N PHE A 552 -21.54 17.41 12.62
CA PHE A 552 -20.37 18.05 13.21
C PHE A 552 -20.37 17.97 14.74
N HIS A 553 -21.52 18.18 15.37
CA HIS A 553 -21.70 18.08 16.81
C HIS A 553 -21.46 16.66 17.31
N ALA A 554 -21.98 15.64 16.61
CA ALA A 554 -21.68 14.24 16.89
C ALA A 554 -20.17 13.97 16.82
N GLY A 555 -19.49 14.50 15.80
CA GLY A 555 -18.03 14.46 15.69
C GLY A 555 -17.31 15.07 16.89
N ASN A 556 -17.72 16.27 17.32
CA ASN A 556 -17.14 16.95 18.48
C ASN A 556 -17.32 16.12 19.76
N VAL A 557 -18.53 15.60 20.01
CA VAL A 557 -18.79 14.77 21.19
C VAL A 557 -17.96 13.49 21.16
N LEU A 558 -17.92 12.76 20.04
CA LEU A 558 -17.11 11.54 19.90
C LEU A 558 -15.61 11.80 20.08
N GLN A 559 -15.12 12.97 19.68
CA GLN A 559 -13.72 13.36 19.84
C GLN A 559 -13.33 13.65 21.29
N THR A 560 -14.29 13.94 22.18
CA THR A 560 -14.04 14.15 23.62
C THR A 560 -13.95 12.86 24.42
N LEU A 561 -14.42 11.74 23.88
CA LEU A 561 -14.44 10.45 24.58
C LEU A 561 -13.12 9.71 24.36
N GLU A 562 -12.45 9.31 25.43
CA GLU A 562 -11.18 8.57 25.37
C GLU A 562 -11.29 7.27 24.54
N THR A 563 -12.46 6.64 24.56
CA THR A 563 -12.70 5.34 23.91
C THR A 563 -12.91 5.41 22.40
N THR A 564 -13.25 6.58 21.87
CA THR A 564 -13.52 6.81 20.44
C THR A 564 -12.59 7.85 19.82
N SER A 565 -11.76 8.53 20.62
CA SER A 565 -10.91 9.64 20.16
C SER A 565 -9.51 9.20 19.76
N ALA A 566 -9.14 9.51 18.52
CA ALA A 566 -7.77 9.38 18.01
C ALA A 566 -6.94 10.68 18.18
N ALA A 567 -7.37 11.60 19.04
CA ALA A 567 -6.68 12.88 19.27
C ALA A 567 -5.21 12.73 19.68
N HIS A 568 -4.89 11.69 20.45
CA HIS A 568 -3.52 11.38 20.87
C HIS A 568 -2.58 11.03 19.69
N GLN A 569 -3.14 10.67 18.53
CA GLN A 569 -2.42 10.42 17.27
C GLN A 569 -2.48 11.62 16.32
N GLY A 570 -2.96 12.78 16.78
CA GLY A 570 -3.13 13.98 15.96
C GLY A 570 -4.35 13.99 15.04
N SER A 571 -5.28 13.02 15.17
CA SER A 571 -6.52 12.99 14.38
C SER A 571 -7.56 13.96 14.92
N ARG A 572 -8.27 14.64 14.02
CA ARG A 572 -9.47 15.46 14.27
C ARG A 572 -10.77 14.65 14.27
N GLY A 573 -10.68 13.32 14.10
CA GLY A 573 -11.82 12.40 14.03
C GLY A 573 -12.72 12.69 12.84
N LEU A 574 -14.04 12.53 13.03
CA LEU A 574 -15.05 12.82 12.00
C LEU A 574 -14.92 14.23 11.41
N ASN A 575 -14.57 15.20 12.25
CA ASN A 575 -14.53 16.61 11.87
C ASN A 575 -13.36 16.96 10.95
N ALA A 576 -12.39 16.04 10.75
CA ALA A 576 -11.37 16.16 9.71
C ALA A 576 -11.99 16.39 8.33
N GLY A 577 -13.01 15.61 7.96
CA GLY A 577 -13.71 15.74 6.67
C GLY A 577 -14.94 16.64 6.70
N ILE A 578 -15.64 16.71 7.83
CA ILE A 578 -16.90 17.48 7.92
C ILE A 578 -16.65 18.99 7.91
N VAL A 579 -15.55 19.48 8.48
CA VAL A 579 -15.22 20.92 8.45
C VAL A 579 -15.02 21.44 7.03
N PRO A 580 -14.21 20.79 6.15
CA PRO A 580 -14.13 21.14 4.73
C PRO A 580 -15.49 21.10 4.02
N VAL A 581 -16.33 20.10 4.30
CA VAL A 581 -17.68 20.01 3.72
C VAL A 581 -18.57 21.18 4.15
N ILE A 582 -18.54 21.57 5.43
CA ILE A 582 -19.28 22.75 5.93
C ILE A 582 -18.78 24.02 5.24
N ARG A 583 -17.47 24.18 5.10
CA ARG A 583 -16.88 25.34 4.42
C ARG A 583 -17.36 25.46 2.98
N ALA A 584 -17.40 24.35 2.25
CA ALA A 584 -17.80 24.33 0.84
C ALA A 584 -19.31 24.46 0.64
N LEU A 585 -20.11 23.69 1.39
CA LEU A 585 -21.55 23.52 1.13
C LEU A 585 -22.46 24.36 2.04
N ALA A 586 -21.95 24.86 3.17
CA ALA A 586 -22.69 25.71 4.09
C ALA A 586 -21.81 26.85 4.67
N PRO A 587 -21.29 27.78 3.84
CA PRO A 587 -20.33 28.81 4.30
C PRO A 587 -20.83 29.65 5.48
N ALA A 588 -22.13 29.98 5.52
CA ALA A 588 -22.71 30.71 6.64
C ALA A 588 -22.66 29.93 7.97
N LEU A 589 -22.81 28.60 7.92
CA LEU A 589 -22.63 27.76 9.11
C LEU A 589 -21.15 27.71 9.49
N TYR A 590 -20.24 27.62 8.52
CA TYR A 590 -18.80 27.67 8.77
C TYR A 590 -18.40 28.95 9.53
N THR A 591 -18.82 30.13 9.05
CA THR A 591 -18.53 31.42 9.70
C THR A 591 -19.03 31.44 11.13
N HIS A 592 -20.27 30.99 11.36
CA HIS A 592 -20.86 30.92 12.70
C HIS A 592 -20.04 30.02 13.65
N LEU A 593 -19.65 28.83 13.21
CA LEU A 593 -18.86 27.89 14.02
C LEU A 593 -17.44 28.40 14.31
N VAL A 594 -16.86 29.20 13.42
CA VAL A 594 -15.58 29.88 13.65
C VAL A 594 -15.74 30.99 14.68
N GLU A 595 -16.79 31.81 14.57
CA GLU A 595 -17.10 32.90 15.51
C GLU A 595 -17.36 32.38 16.94
N GLU A 596 -17.99 31.21 17.06
CA GLU A 596 -18.21 30.53 18.34
C GLU A 596 -16.97 29.79 18.88
N GLY A 597 -15.88 29.75 18.10
CA GLY A 597 -14.63 29.08 18.48
C GLY A 597 -14.69 27.55 18.42
N GLU A 598 -15.75 26.97 17.83
CA GLU A 598 -15.87 25.52 17.63
C GLU A 598 -14.95 25.01 16.51
N ILE A 599 -14.60 25.87 15.55
CA ILE A 599 -13.60 25.61 14.50
C ILE A 599 -12.42 26.57 14.67
N LYS A 600 -11.21 26.02 14.82
CA LYS A 600 -9.98 26.81 14.76
C LYS A 600 -9.66 27.15 13.31
N GLU A 601 -9.55 28.43 12.96
CA GLU A 601 -9.08 28.82 11.62
C GLU A 601 -7.67 28.25 11.38
N ALA A 602 -7.48 27.64 10.20
CA ALA A 602 -6.14 27.37 9.72
C ALA A 602 -5.45 28.72 9.50
N ILE A 603 -4.27 28.90 10.09
CA ILE A 603 -3.45 30.11 9.93
C ILE A 603 -3.30 30.35 8.42
N LYS A 604 -3.85 31.45 7.91
CA LYS A 604 -3.52 31.95 6.57
C LYS A 604 -2.03 32.28 6.58
N THR A 605 -1.18 31.35 6.15
CA THR A 605 0.18 31.69 5.73
C THR A 605 0.05 32.66 4.57
N ARG A 606 0.48 33.89 4.82
CA ARG A 606 0.49 35.00 3.86
C ARG A 606 1.05 34.52 2.53
N THR A 607 0.20 34.42 1.52
CA THR A 607 0.62 34.53 0.11
C THR A 607 1.15 35.95 -0.07
N ALA A 608 2.42 36.18 0.25
CA ALA A 608 3.16 37.28 -0.34
C ALA A 608 3.37 36.91 -1.81
N VAL A 609 2.33 37.17 -2.61
CA VAL A 609 2.50 37.37 -4.05
C VAL A 609 3.50 38.51 -4.15
N ARG A 610 4.76 38.15 -4.39
CA ARG A 610 5.75 39.08 -4.89
C ARG A 610 5.19 39.49 -6.26
N GLU A 611 4.46 40.60 -6.30
CA GLU A 611 4.20 41.32 -7.53
C GLU A 611 5.57 41.59 -8.14
N LYS A 612 5.99 40.71 -9.06
CA LYS A 612 7.08 41.02 -9.98
C LYS A 612 6.51 42.09 -10.89
N THR A 613 6.69 43.34 -10.48
CA THR A 613 6.70 44.47 -11.40
C THR A 613 7.68 44.08 -12.50
N VAL A 614 7.14 43.82 -13.69
CA VAL A 614 7.91 43.56 -14.89
C VAL A 614 8.59 44.87 -15.26
N THR A 615 9.79 45.09 -14.74
CA THR A 615 10.74 46.02 -15.36
C THR A 615 11.57 45.23 -16.35
N ARG A 616 11.42 45.60 -17.63
CA ARG A 616 12.20 45.11 -18.77
C ARG A 616 13.71 45.18 -18.48
N PRO A 617 14.51 44.23 -18.99
CA PRO A 617 15.95 44.24 -18.79
C PRO A 617 16.57 45.35 -19.63
N ARG A 618 17.49 46.11 -19.02
CA ARG A 618 18.45 46.94 -19.74
C ARG A 618 19.81 46.24 -19.63
N VAL A 619 20.35 45.90 -20.78
CA VAL A 619 21.70 45.36 -21.01
C VAL A 619 22.72 46.47 -20.82
N GLU A 620 23.85 46.15 -20.18
CA GLU A 620 25.21 46.73 -20.29
C GLU A 620 26.06 46.02 -19.21
N GLU A 621 26.89 45.05 -19.56
CA GLU A 621 28.34 45.14 -19.90
C GLU A 621 29.26 44.92 -18.69
N ALA A 622 30.44 44.38 -18.98
CA ALA A 622 31.22 43.44 -18.17
C ALA A 622 32.43 44.06 -17.41
N GLU A 623 33.27 43.15 -16.88
CA GLU A 623 34.66 43.30 -16.38
C GLU A 623 34.82 43.54 -14.85
N GLU A 624 35.27 42.52 -14.12
CA GLU A 624 36.66 42.21 -13.70
C GLU A 624 37.13 43.03 -12.49
N GLU A 625 37.36 42.37 -11.35
CA GLU A 625 38.68 42.33 -10.71
C GLU A 625 38.71 41.38 -9.50
N ALA A 626 39.86 40.73 -9.36
CA ALA A 626 40.19 39.76 -8.35
C ALA A 626 40.85 40.41 -7.13
N ASP A 627 40.93 39.60 -6.07
CA ASP A 627 42.06 39.43 -5.16
C ASP A 627 42.02 39.97 -3.71
N SER A 628 42.69 39.18 -2.87
CA SER A 628 43.07 39.32 -1.44
C SER A 628 41.99 38.96 -0.38
N ARG A 629 42.07 37.78 0.27
CA ARG A 629 42.91 37.37 1.45
C ARG A 629 42.47 38.11 2.73
N GLU A 630 42.32 37.53 3.92
CA GLU A 630 42.80 36.28 4.52
C GLU A 630 41.99 36.02 5.83
N GLU A 631 41.82 34.74 6.15
CA GLU A 631 41.83 34.07 7.48
C GLU A 631 40.96 34.52 8.68
N HIS A 632 40.05 33.61 9.07
CA HIS A 632 40.12 32.96 10.39
C HIS A 632 39.61 31.49 10.30
N HIS A 633 40.46 30.55 10.70
CA HIS A 633 40.29 29.09 10.62
C HIS A 633 39.42 28.47 11.74
N LEU A 634 38.65 27.44 11.35
CA LEU A 634 38.37 26.11 11.98
C LEU A 634 37.85 26.06 13.43
N SER A 635 36.75 25.37 13.72
CA SER A 635 36.66 23.90 13.68
C SER A 635 35.26 23.41 14.09
N GLY A 636 34.80 22.29 13.52
CA GLY A 636 33.54 21.66 13.91
C GLY A 636 33.02 20.60 12.93
N VAL A 637 33.87 19.65 12.53
CA VAL A 637 33.46 18.46 11.77
C VAL A 637 32.70 17.54 12.73
N GLY A 638 31.38 17.41 12.55
CA GLY A 638 30.55 16.42 13.23
C GLY A 638 30.75 15.04 12.61
N VAL A 639 31.64 14.28 13.22
CA VAL A 639 31.90 12.86 12.94
C VAL A 639 30.66 12.02 13.25
N CYS A 640 30.25 11.17 12.30
CA CYS A 640 29.24 10.14 12.48
C CYS A 640 29.70 9.10 13.53
N PRO A 641 28.94 8.84 14.61
CA PRO A 641 29.44 8.08 15.76
C PRO A 641 29.44 6.55 15.61
N TYR A 642 29.29 5.97 14.41
CA TYR A 642 29.11 4.52 14.24
C TYR A 642 30.27 3.75 13.59
N LEU A 643 31.45 4.35 13.41
CA LEU A 643 32.60 3.64 12.85
C LEU A 643 33.90 3.94 13.59
N GLY A 644 34.34 3.02 14.47
CA GLY A 644 35.77 2.90 14.79
C GLY A 644 36.13 2.32 16.17
N ARG A 645 36.28 0.99 16.24
CA ARG A 645 37.42 0.20 16.80
C ARG A 645 36.94 -1.18 17.26
N ARG A 646 37.32 -2.22 16.53
CA ARG A 646 38.52 -3.09 16.67
C ARG A 646 38.37 -4.14 17.79
N VAL A 647 38.31 -5.38 17.31
CA VAL A 647 38.45 -6.65 18.01
C VAL A 647 39.74 -6.69 18.83
N THR A 648 39.63 -7.07 20.10
CA THR A 648 40.67 -7.77 20.88
C THR A 648 40.01 -8.71 21.89
N ASP A 649 40.68 -9.83 22.14
CA ASP A 649 40.22 -11.08 22.71
C ASP A 649 39.91 -11.14 24.23
N GLN A 650 39.10 -12.17 24.55
CA GLN A 650 39.06 -13.02 25.76
C GLN A 650 38.22 -12.63 27.01
N PRO A 651 37.77 -13.66 27.79
CA PRO A 651 36.44 -13.71 28.38
C PRO A 651 36.43 -13.56 29.91
N SER A 652 35.29 -13.15 30.47
CA SER A 652 35.01 -13.32 31.90
C SER A 652 33.53 -13.56 32.20
N VAL A 653 33.31 -14.77 32.72
CA VAL A 653 32.33 -15.23 33.74
C VAL A 653 32.00 -14.09 34.74
N THR A 654 30.77 -13.81 35.20
CA THR A 654 29.91 -14.59 36.12
C THR A 654 28.52 -13.95 36.30
N GLN A 655 27.49 -14.81 36.34
CA GLN A 655 26.37 -14.86 37.31
C GLN A 655 25.78 -13.56 37.88
N ASP A 656 24.50 -13.28 37.63
CA ASP A 656 23.35 -13.75 38.42
C ASP A 656 22.08 -12.96 38.06
N ALA A 657 20.96 -13.66 37.83
CA ALA A 657 19.62 -13.27 38.30
C ALA A 657 18.54 -14.27 37.82
N TYR A 658 18.24 -15.21 38.71
CA TYR A 658 16.88 -15.58 39.13
C TYR A 658 15.81 -15.89 38.07
N HIS A 659 15.55 -17.19 37.89
CA HIS A 659 14.25 -17.74 37.55
C HIS A 659 13.38 -17.87 38.82
N PRO A 660 12.05 -17.73 38.70
CA PRO A 660 11.17 -18.71 39.32
C PRO A 660 10.19 -19.36 38.33
N ASP A 661 10.16 -20.68 38.47
CA ASP A 661 9.23 -21.73 38.05
C ASP A 661 8.03 -21.47 37.13
N LEU A 662 8.09 -22.23 36.03
CA LEU A 662 6.96 -22.82 35.31
C LEU A 662 6.37 -23.99 36.11
N SER A 663 5.06 -23.96 36.38
CA SER A 663 4.23 -25.15 36.14
C SER A 663 2.74 -24.83 36.09
N SER A 664 2.15 -24.95 34.91
CA SER A 664 0.96 -25.79 34.60
C SER A 664 0.17 -25.25 33.40
N ALA A 665 -0.37 -26.19 32.62
CA ALA A 665 -1.21 -26.03 31.42
C ALA A 665 -0.50 -25.71 30.09
N ARG A 666 0.12 -26.74 29.50
CA ARG A 666 0.36 -26.87 28.06
C ARG A 666 -0.97 -26.78 27.29
N VAL A 667 -1.29 -25.62 26.73
CA VAL A 667 -2.17 -25.53 25.56
C VAL A 667 -1.26 -25.40 24.35
N ARG A 668 -1.29 -26.41 23.47
CA ARG A 668 -0.61 -26.38 22.17
C ARG A 668 -1.19 -25.22 21.35
N HIS A 669 -0.54 -24.07 21.35
CA HIS A 669 -0.76 -23.07 20.32
C HIS A 669 -0.25 -23.65 18.99
N LYS A 670 -1.17 -24.05 18.11
CA LYS A 670 -0.87 -24.15 16.68
C LYS A 670 -0.43 -22.76 16.23
N GLY A 671 0.86 -22.59 16.01
CA GLY A 671 1.41 -21.40 15.38
C GLY A 671 0.81 -21.27 13.99
N ASN A 672 -0.16 -20.38 13.83
CA ASN A 672 -0.62 -19.95 12.53
C ASN A 672 0.53 -19.17 11.89
N THR A 673 1.29 -19.87 11.07
CA THR A 673 2.37 -19.29 10.27
C THR A 673 1.77 -18.36 9.21
N TRP A 674 2.53 -17.32 8.86
CA TRP A 674 2.26 -16.31 7.82
C TRP A 674 1.87 -16.86 6.43
N CYS A 675 1.83 -18.18 6.24
CA CYS A 675 1.52 -18.85 4.98
C CYS A 675 0.02 -18.89 4.65
N GLN A 676 -0.89 -18.71 5.62
CA GLN A 676 -2.34 -18.77 5.35
C GLN A 676 -2.86 -17.55 4.56
N PHE A 677 -2.12 -16.43 4.52
CA PHE A 677 -2.48 -15.29 3.66
C PHE A 677 -2.17 -15.53 2.18
N PHE A 678 -1.20 -16.42 1.87
CA PHE A 678 -0.80 -16.76 0.49
C PHE A 678 -1.36 -18.10 0.01
N THR A 679 -2.00 -18.86 0.89
CA THR A 679 -2.64 -20.13 0.55
C THR A 679 -4.09 -20.06 1.00
N LYS A 680 -5.01 -19.82 0.07
CA LYS A 680 -6.46 -19.89 0.32
C LYS A 680 -6.77 -21.16 1.12
N THR A 681 -7.37 -20.99 2.30
CA THR A 681 -8.29 -21.99 2.83
C THR A 681 -9.54 -21.89 1.97
N VAL A 682 -9.63 -22.74 0.94
CA VAL A 682 -10.93 -23.02 0.32
C VAL A 682 -11.77 -23.65 1.42
N VAL A 683 -12.80 -22.96 1.90
CA VAL A 683 -13.88 -23.62 2.64
C VAL A 683 -14.53 -24.55 1.63
N PRO A 684 -14.52 -25.89 1.83
CA PRO A 684 -15.30 -26.76 0.98
C PRO A 684 -16.77 -26.42 1.24
N VAL A 685 -17.45 -25.85 0.25
CA VAL A 685 -18.91 -25.86 0.19
C VAL A 685 -19.32 -27.31 -0.07
N ALA A 686 -19.28 -28.12 0.98
CA ALA A 686 -19.88 -29.43 0.98
C ALA A 686 -21.39 -29.26 1.20
N ALA A 687 -22.13 -29.50 0.12
CA ALA A 687 -23.48 -30.06 0.11
C ALA A 687 -24.63 -29.23 0.72
N VAL A 688 -25.11 -28.22 -0.02
CA VAL A 688 -26.57 -27.92 -0.13
C VAL A 688 -26.89 -27.47 -1.56
N SER A 689 -26.86 -28.40 -2.52
CA SER A 689 -27.50 -28.22 -3.86
C SER A 689 -27.85 -29.54 -4.55
N LEU A 690 -27.80 -30.66 -3.84
CA LEU A 690 -28.26 -31.97 -4.33
C LEU A 690 -29.64 -32.30 -3.76
N THR A 691 -30.66 -31.48 -4.05
CA THR A 691 -32.07 -31.88 -3.85
C THR A 691 -33.12 -31.08 -4.62
N ILE A 692 -32.81 -30.37 -5.72
CA ILE A 692 -33.84 -29.80 -6.62
C ILE A 692 -33.48 -30.01 -8.11
N GLY A 693 -32.92 -31.18 -8.43
CA GLY A 693 -32.54 -31.57 -9.80
C GLY A 693 -32.96 -32.98 -10.19
N ALA A 694 -33.90 -33.60 -9.47
CA ALA A 694 -34.36 -34.98 -9.71
C ALA A 694 -35.88 -35.11 -9.94
N ALA A 695 -36.58 -33.99 -10.21
CA ALA A 695 -38.03 -34.02 -10.50
C ALA A 695 -38.42 -33.43 -11.88
N ALA A 696 -37.46 -33.07 -12.73
CA ALA A 696 -37.74 -32.47 -14.05
C ALA A 696 -37.28 -33.32 -15.26
N ILE A 697 -36.73 -34.52 -15.04
CA ILE A 697 -36.36 -35.45 -16.12
C ILE A 697 -37.02 -36.81 -15.81
N SER A 698 -38.35 -36.83 -15.82
CA SER A 698 -39.15 -38.07 -15.94
C SER A 698 -40.57 -37.83 -16.49
N LEU A 699 -40.81 -36.71 -17.18
CA LEU A 699 -42.13 -36.37 -17.73
C LEU A 699 -42.11 -35.93 -19.21
N MET A 700 -41.06 -36.28 -19.96
CA MET A 700 -41.07 -36.21 -21.42
C MET A 700 -40.36 -37.43 -22.00
N ASN A 701 -41.04 -38.57 -21.96
CA ASN A 701 -40.95 -39.71 -22.90
C ASN A 701 -41.94 -40.79 -22.44
N GLY A 702 -43.15 -40.79 -22.99
CA GLY A 702 -44.11 -41.87 -22.75
C GLY A 702 -45.60 -41.52 -22.87
N ALA A 703 -46.02 -40.85 -23.96
CA ALA A 703 -47.32 -40.97 -24.65
C ALA A 703 -47.40 -39.92 -25.76
#